data_AF-A0A521NNI5-F1
#
_entry.id   AF-A0A521NNI5-F1
#
_cell.length_a   1.000
_cell.length_b   1.000
_cell.length_c   1.000
_cell.angle_alpha   90.00
_cell.angle_beta   90.00
_cell.angle_gamma   90.00
#
_symmetry.space_group_name_H-M   'P 1'
#
loop_
_entity.id
_entity.type
_entity.pdbx_description
1 polymer ?
#
loop_
_entity_poly.entity_id
_entity_poly.type
_entity_poly.pdbx_seq_one_letter_code
_entity_poly.pdbx_strand_id
1 'polypeptide(L)'
;MSLQGDGHGDVESLDTALACDTQCSADYAQGTSVKLIATAARGSVFDGWQGACEGTEVCELTMDQARNVVAKFSLAANAAPTGTWFKGDTHVHDDHSDDGSAPRQLNKDKAKGNLSLADQIGQAGRTGLDFVPFTDHRTYDQHYDPLWESSSLLLIRGEEANGKPHAIALGGVDSVEQGAMHPDRAQFALVQQSIWDAHSQGAIWSVAHADDGETNADGTPNVNANVQGVNLVEVWNRSKSPDKQMDYAENRWNAGFRFGVAGASDNHFREYWGAPYLNSPGMPVTKVLAKGYNERGILEALRAGYTSLSINPTGPGVSMTTDLKGGGYTAMSGDEVFVPAGTTGHLRIGVQRAAGMDVLLFRMPGKSAGPMKTFKPTRDDETYTVDITAGSQPDWYRVEVRGINVPIPPAAAAMELKAAVSPIFVSPAPVEAKAEIAVPKEDSVADGALRVAGARGDFAGFPDLVTADGVTHVVTEMHGDATSTVVYRRRDAKGVWSDAGQTLSGKGQARFPRVAVRGNDVWVAWEEDAVQVPHRPVINLRHSADGGATWASTDTVRSLEGRAEHPDVAVAASGKPVLAWQEIQADQPFDIMVQEVGTDAQPRNLSRAGKSVDAGVLDDTRSPHYPASVLPNLTVAADGRVAVAWQDNRNDQDPLWTGAAAYGDGSNPDDWQVQVAVRDAAGAWKTPVSLGATDRADRHPDVIFGGNGDLVVAWESKEQEPAGKNIAVLAAVSGDGGATFSAPTVLAAEPTTMSQRPRLGVDKDGSVRVVWFDSRSADWRWRVMTAVYKKPAGWDTGTLLKGSGINTWPVTSGGIIAFASTRNATRLQRDQTQQVFLLSAK
;
A
#
# COMPACT_ATOMS: atom_id res chain seq x y z
N MET A 1 28.12 -20.08 11.96
CA MET A 1 27.80 -18.65 12.13
C MET A 1 26.93 -18.49 13.36
N SER A 2 27.00 -17.38 14.10
CA SER A 2 26.02 -17.05 15.15
C SER A 2 25.64 -15.57 15.12
N LEU A 3 24.42 -15.27 15.57
CA LEU A 3 23.93 -13.91 15.76
C LEU A 3 24.00 -13.57 17.26
N GLN A 4 24.42 -12.35 17.60
CA GLN A 4 24.57 -11.90 18.99
C GLN A 4 24.03 -10.48 19.20
N GLY A 5 23.77 -10.14 20.46
CA GLY A 5 23.27 -8.83 20.89
C GLY A 5 21.79 -8.85 21.19
N ASP A 6 21.24 -7.67 21.52
CA ASP A 6 19.83 -7.47 21.86
C ASP A 6 19.00 -6.97 20.67
N GLY A 7 19.65 -6.59 19.56
CA GLY A 7 19.00 -6.27 18.30
C GLY A 7 18.73 -7.50 17.43
N HIS A 8 18.06 -7.27 16.30
CA HIS A 8 17.70 -8.29 15.34
C HIS A 8 18.24 -7.95 13.95
N GLY A 9 18.46 -8.99 13.15
CA GLY A 9 18.92 -8.85 11.77
C GLY A 9 19.14 -10.20 11.12
N ASP A 10 19.32 -10.17 9.81
CA ASP A 10 19.51 -11.34 8.98
C ASP A 10 20.94 -11.35 8.45
N VAL A 11 21.49 -12.55 8.23
CA VAL A 11 22.78 -12.73 7.54
C VAL A 11 22.60 -13.68 6.39
N GLU A 12 23.11 -13.33 5.22
CA GLU A 12 23.11 -14.20 4.04
C GLU A 12 24.49 -14.25 3.36
N SER A 13 24.78 -15.37 2.70
CA SER A 13 25.89 -15.46 1.75
C SER A 13 25.42 -15.11 0.34
N LEU A 14 26.30 -14.48 -0.46
CA LEU A 14 25.98 -14.13 -1.84
C LEU A 14 25.68 -15.35 -2.73
N ASP A 15 26.24 -16.51 -2.42
CA ASP A 15 25.94 -17.77 -3.12
C ASP A 15 24.67 -18.47 -2.62
N THR A 16 23.96 -17.86 -1.67
CA THR A 16 22.70 -18.34 -1.06
C THR A 16 22.79 -19.66 -0.31
N ALA A 17 24.00 -20.20 -0.11
CA ALA A 17 24.21 -21.43 0.64
C ALA A 17 24.01 -21.26 2.16
N LEU A 18 24.05 -20.02 2.66
CA LEU A 18 23.86 -19.68 4.06
C LEU A 18 22.87 -18.53 4.20
N ALA A 19 21.83 -18.74 5.02
CA ALA A 19 20.82 -17.74 5.37
C ALA A 19 20.44 -17.92 6.84
N CYS A 20 20.96 -17.05 7.71
CA CYS A 20 20.85 -17.13 9.17
C CYS A 20 19.47 -16.71 9.73
N ASP A 21 18.42 -16.81 8.94
CA ASP A 21 17.03 -16.84 9.40
C ASP A 21 16.53 -18.28 9.63
N THR A 22 17.11 -19.24 8.90
CA THR A 22 16.69 -20.65 8.86
C THR A 22 17.86 -21.61 9.03
N GLN A 23 19.04 -21.31 8.45
CA GLN A 23 20.24 -22.15 8.50
C GLN A 23 21.53 -21.31 8.68
N CYS A 24 22.20 -21.49 9.82
CA CYS A 24 23.39 -20.73 10.21
C CYS A 24 24.74 -21.45 9.96
N SER A 25 24.75 -22.51 9.15
CA SER A 25 25.96 -23.28 8.83
C SER A 25 25.88 -23.83 7.41
N ALA A 26 26.99 -23.78 6.68
CA ALA A 26 27.11 -24.34 5.34
C ALA A 26 28.52 -24.93 5.16
N ASP A 27 28.62 -25.99 4.35
CA ASP A 27 29.88 -26.61 3.96
C ASP A 27 30.33 -26.06 2.61
N TYR A 28 31.62 -25.76 2.51
CA TYR A 28 32.23 -25.21 1.30
C TYR A 28 33.44 -26.05 0.89
N ALA A 29 33.70 -26.11 -0.42
CA ALA A 29 34.93 -26.72 -0.91
C ALA A 29 36.15 -25.91 -0.45
N GLN A 30 37.27 -26.60 -0.20
CA GLN A 30 38.48 -25.94 0.29
C GLN A 30 38.94 -24.85 -0.69
N GLY A 31 39.22 -23.66 -0.15
CA GLY A 31 39.66 -22.49 -0.93
C GLY A 31 38.53 -21.67 -1.57
N THR A 32 37.26 -22.03 -1.37
CA THR A 32 36.11 -21.23 -1.84
C THR A 32 36.11 -19.85 -1.19
N SER A 33 35.86 -18.80 -1.96
CA SER A 33 35.62 -17.45 -1.44
C SER A 33 34.14 -17.25 -1.14
N VAL A 34 33.83 -16.88 0.10
CA VAL A 34 32.46 -16.67 0.60
C VAL A 34 32.33 -15.21 1.04
N LYS A 35 31.25 -14.54 0.63
CA LYS A 35 30.93 -13.18 1.09
C LYS A 35 29.63 -13.19 1.87
N LEU A 36 29.65 -12.66 3.09
CA LEU A 36 28.50 -12.56 4.00
C LEU A 36 28.04 -11.10 4.11
N ILE A 37 26.73 -10.91 4.07
CA ILE A 37 26.05 -9.63 4.25
C ILE A 37 25.16 -9.71 5.48
N ALA A 38 25.15 -8.64 6.28
CA ALA A 38 24.27 -8.47 7.42
C ALA A 38 23.25 -7.37 7.12
N THR A 39 21.96 -7.66 7.33
CA THR A 39 20.86 -6.70 7.18
C THR A 39 20.19 -6.54 8.53
N ALA A 40 20.32 -5.37 9.15
CA ALA A 40 19.67 -5.08 10.43
C ALA A 40 18.14 -5.00 10.23
N ALA A 41 17.38 -5.55 11.18
CA ALA A 41 15.94 -5.35 11.23
C ALA A 41 15.62 -3.88 11.61
N ARG A 42 14.41 -3.40 11.29
CA ARG A 42 13.95 -2.07 11.68
C ARG A 42 14.07 -1.88 13.19
N GLY A 43 14.64 -0.76 13.60
CA GLY A 43 14.91 -0.45 15.01
C GLY A 43 16.15 -1.15 15.58
N SER A 44 16.93 -1.85 14.76
CA SER A 44 18.24 -2.42 15.14
C SER A 44 19.38 -1.79 14.34
N VAL A 45 20.60 -1.96 14.84
CA VAL A 45 21.85 -1.54 14.19
C VAL A 45 22.77 -2.76 14.08
N PHE A 46 23.44 -2.90 12.95
CA PHE A 46 24.51 -3.88 12.80
C PHE A 46 25.81 -3.31 13.41
N ASP A 47 26.23 -3.84 14.56
CA ASP A 47 27.42 -3.40 15.28
C ASP A 47 28.72 -3.86 14.59
N GLY A 48 28.64 -4.91 13.75
CA GLY A 48 29.76 -5.47 13.01
C GLY A 48 29.97 -6.97 13.20
N TRP A 49 30.94 -7.49 12.46
CA TRP A 49 31.40 -8.87 12.50
C TRP A 49 32.43 -9.11 13.61
N GLN A 50 32.49 -10.34 14.10
CA GLN A 50 33.55 -10.84 14.99
C GLN A 50 33.97 -12.26 14.62
N GLY A 51 35.13 -12.69 15.11
CA GLY A 51 35.68 -14.03 14.87
C GLY A 51 36.56 -14.06 13.62
N ALA A 52 36.16 -14.79 12.58
CA ALA A 52 36.91 -14.84 11.33
C ALA A 52 36.74 -13.59 10.44
N CYS A 53 35.83 -12.67 10.80
CA CYS A 53 35.64 -11.36 10.18
C CYS A 53 35.57 -10.28 11.27
N GLU A 54 35.91 -9.03 10.92
CA GLU A 54 35.85 -7.86 11.81
C GLU A 54 35.33 -6.64 11.03
N GLY A 55 34.76 -5.66 11.74
CA GLY A 55 34.23 -4.42 11.14
C GLY A 55 32.79 -4.54 10.62
N THR A 56 32.30 -3.53 9.91
CA THR A 56 30.90 -3.44 9.43
C THR A 56 30.71 -3.69 7.94
N GLU A 57 31.82 -3.79 7.20
CA GLU A 57 31.81 -4.04 5.75
C GLU A 57 31.39 -5.48 5.42
N VAL A 58 31.17 -5.79 4.14
CA VAL A 58 30.93 -7.17 3.68
C VAL A 58 32.03 -8.10 4.18
N CYS A 59 31.65 -9.20 4.84
CA CYS A 59 32.60 -10.16 5.39
C CYS A 59 33.07 -11.12 4.30
N GLU A 60 34.30 -10.95 3.81
CA GLU A 60 34.92 -11.80 2.81
C GLU A 60 35.82 -12.87 3.44
N LEU A 61 35.54 -14.13 3.16
CA LEU A 61 36.23 -15.29 3.72
C LEU A 61 36.82 -16.17 2.62
N THR A 62 37.97 -16.78 2.91
CA THR A 62 38.47 -17.95 2.16
C THR A 62 38.33 -19.19 3.03
N MET A 63 37.65 -20.22 2.51
CA MET A 63 37.35 -21.46 3.24
C MET A 63 38.50 -22.47 3.13
N ASP A 64 39.69 -22.09 3.59
CA ASP A 64 40.87 -22.96 3.73
C ASP A 64 40.84 -23.84 5.00
N GLN A 65 40.00 -23.47 5.97
CA GLN A 65 39.66 -24.19 7.19
C GLN A 65 38.23 -23.83 7.63
N ALA A 66 37.70 -24.53 8.65
CA ALA A 66 36.41 -24.17 9.24
C ALA A 66 36.46 -22.74 9.84
N ARG A 67 35.49 -21.90 9.49
CA ARG A 67 35.40 -20.50 9.94
C ARG A 67 34.21 -20.32 10.89
N ASN A 68 34.44 -19.61 11.99
CA ASN A 68 33.40 -19.14 12.90
C ASN A 68 33.30 -17.62 12.79
N VAL A 69 32.14 -17.13 12.35
CA VAL A 69 31.82 -15.71 12.29
C VAL A 69 30.61 -15.44 13.18
N VAL A 70 30.63 -14.27 13.83
CA VAL A 70 29.54 -13.73 14.63
C VAL A 70 29.09 -12.42 14.00
N ALA A 71 27.79 -12.23 13.81
CA ALA A 71 27.20 -10.93 13.47
C ALA A 71 26.53 -10.37 14.72
N LYS A 72 26.92 -9.16 15.13
CA LYS A 72 26.34 -8.51 16.30
C LYS A 72 25.33 -7.45 15.88
N PHE A 73 24.13 -7.52 16.43
CA PHE A 73 23.08 -6.52 16.26
C PHE A 73 22.70 -5.93 17.62
N SER A 74 22.56 -4.62 17.70
CA SER A 74 22.07 -3.92 18.89
C SER A 74 20.74 -3.25 18.60
N LEU A 75 19.92 -3.03 19.63
CA LEU A 75 18.77 -2.13 19.49
C LEU A 75 19.26 -0.72 19.21
N ALA A 76 18.59 -0.03 18.27
CA ALA A 76 18.87 1.39 18.04
C ALA A 76 18.63 2.19 19.32
N ALA A 77 19.45 3.22 19.56
CA ALA A 77 19.33 4.04 20.76
C ALA A 77 17.92 4.63 20.89
N ASN A 78 17.36 4.58 22.10
CA ASN A 78 16.07 5.19 22.41
C ASN A 78 16.16 6.70 22.20
N ALA A 79 15.62 7.18 21.08
CA ALA A 79 15.51 8.59 20.76
C ALA A 79 14.06 9.04 20.92
N ALA A 80 13.87 10.30 21.30
CA ALA A 80 12.55 10.89 21.26
C ALA A 80 11.98 10.84 19.83
N PRO A 81 10.67 10.59 19.66
CA PRO A 81 10.03 10.70 18.37
C PRO A 81 10.32 12.07 17.76
N THR A 82 10.78 12.07 16.51
CA THR A 82 11.09 13.27 15.74
C THR A 82 10.10 13.42 14.61
N GLY A 83 9.74 14.66 14.29
CA GLY A 83 8.81 14.95 13.21
C GLY A 83 8.18 16.32 13.33
N THR A 84 7.28 16.60 12.40
CA THR A 84 6.44 17.80 12.39
C THR A 84 4.98 17.36 12.51
N TRP A 85 4.18 18.12 13.25
CA TRP A 85 2.74 17.87 13.35
C TRP A 85 2.03 18.42 12.12
N PHE A 86 1.35 17.54 11.39
CA PHE A 86 0.49 17.89 10.26
C PHE A 86 -0.97 17.61 10.62
N LYS A 87 -1.88 18.48 10.19
CA LYS A 87 -3.33 18.37 10.37
C LYS A 87 -3.93 17.72 9.13
N GLY A 88 -4.81 16.75 9.31
CA GLY A 88 -5.58 16.19 8.23
C GLY A 88 -6.92 15.67 8.70
N ASP A 89 -7.66 15.16 7.73
CA ASP A 89 -8.91 14.47 7.91
C ASP A 89 -8.79 13.13 7.18
N THR A 90 -9.03 12.02 7.86
CA THR A 90 -8.78 10.71 7.28
C THR A 90 -9.95 10.17 6.49
N HIS A 91 -11.12 10.79 6.55
CA HIS A 91 -12.37 10.27 6.00
C HIS A 91 -13.22 11.44 5.48
N VAL A 92 -13.21 11.65 4.18
CA VAL A 92 -14.01 12.66 3.48
C VAL A 92 -14.48 12.09 2.16
N HIS A 93 -15.63 12.58 1.71
CA HIS A 93 -16.30 12.14 0.49
C HIS A 93 -16.56 13.32 -0.42
N ASP A 94 -16.65 13.07 -1.70
CA ASP A 94 -17.12 14.00 -2.70
C ASP A 94 -18.07 13.29 -3.66
N ASP A 95 -18.51 13.97 -4.71
CA ASP A 95 -19.48 13.45 -5.67
C ASP A 95 -19.04 12.20 -6.47
N HIS A 96 -17.80 11.71 -6.29
CA HIS A 96 -17.42 10.34 -6.69
C HIS A 96 -18.12 9.27 -5.85
N SER A 97 -18.70 9.62 -4.69
CA SER A 97 -19.58 8.75 -3.91
C SER A 97 -21.06 8.89 -4.31
N ASP A 98 -21.82 7.80 -4.15
CA ASP A 98 -23.27 7.76 -4.44
C ASP A 98 -24.09 8.69 -3.51
N ASP A 99 -23.56 9.00 -2.33
CA ASP A 99 -24.10 9.95 -1.37
C ASP A 99 -23.17 11.12 -1.05
N GLY A 100 -22.16 11.34 -1.90
CA GLY A 100 -21.15 12.39 -1.81
C GLY A 100 -21.64 13.84 -1.78
N SER A 101 -22.94 14.06 -1.94
CA SER A 101 -23.59 15.35 -1.75
C SER A 101 -25.07 15.22 -1.43
N ALA A 102 -25.68 16.30 -0.91
CA ALA A 102 -27.08 16.30 -0.52
C ALA A 102 -28.03 15.98 -1.69
N PRO A 103 -27.84 16.55 -2.90
CA PRO A 103 -28.65 16.16 -4.05
C PRO A 103 -28.52 14.67 -4.40
N ARG A 104 -27.29 14.14 -4.42
CA ARG A 104 -27.02 12.73 -4.75
C ARG A 104 -27.63 11.79 -3.71
N GLN A 105 -27.38 12.02 -2.43
CA GLN A 105 -27.93 11.20 -1.35
C GLN A 105 -29.47 11.20 -1.35
N LEU A 106 -30.11 12.35 -1.57
CA LEU A 106 -31.58 12.45 -1.59
C LEU A 106 -32.22 11.84 -2.84
N ASN A 107 -31.45 11.65 -3.93
CA ASN A 107 -31.96 11.10 -5.18
C ASN A 107 -31.42 9.71 -5.53
N LYS A 108 -30.64 9.08 -4.62
CA LYS A 108 -29.89 7.86 -4.90
C LYS A 108 -29.05 8.07 -6.16
N ASP A 109 -27.99 8.89 -6.07
CA ASP A 109 -27.00 9.26 -7.10
C ASP A 109 -27.49 9.88 -8.42
N LYS A 110 -28.80 9.85 -8.71
CA LYS A 110 -29.39 10.30 -9.99
C LYS A 110 -29.50 11.80 -10.18
N ALA A 111 -29.07 12.60 -9.21
CA ALA A 111 -29.06 14.05 -9.27
C ALA A 111 -27.66 14.57 -9.59
N LYS A 112 -27.61 15.80 -10.10
CA LYS A 112 -26.34 16.51 -10.32
C LYS A 112 -25.58 16.65 -9.02
N GLY A 113 -24.27 16.46 -9.09
CA GLY A 113 -23.36 16.66 -7.97
C GLY A 113 -23.19 18.14 -7.63
N ASN A 114 -22.97 18.45 -6.37
CA ASN A 114 -22.68 19.81 -5.92
C ASN A 114 -21.42 19.94 -5.04
N LEU A 115 -20.68 18.85 -4.84
CA LEU A 115 -19.47 18.76 -4.06
C LEU A 115 -18.37 18.08 -4.88
N SER A 116 -17.62 18.88 -5.64
CA SER A 116 -16.48 18.38 -6.41
C SER A 116 -15.24 18.12 -5.54
N LEU A 117 -14.30 17.33 -6.07
CA LEU A 117 -12.93 17.22 -5.55
C LEU A 117 -12.32 18.60 -5.26
N ALA A 118 -12.40 19.52 -6.23
CA ALA A 118 -11.84 20.86 -6.10
C ALA A 118 -12.49 21.67 -4.96
N ASP A 119 -13.80 21.52 -4.74
CA ASP A 119 -14.51 22.15 -3.63
C ASP A 119 -14.03 21.61 -2.28
N GLN A 120 -13.90 20.28 -2.14
CA GLN A 120 -13.37 19.65 -0.92
C GLN A 120 -11.92 20.04 -0.64
N ILE A 121 -11.04 19.98 -1.65
CA ILE A 121 -9.64 20.43 -1.55
C ILE A 121 -9.57 21.89 -1.11
N GLY A 122 -10.38 22.75 -1.75
CA GLY A 122 -10.44 24.17 -1.41
C GLY A 122 -10.94 24.43 0.01
N GLN A 123 -11.92 23.66 0.48
CA GLN A 123 -12.44 23.78 1.83
C GLN A 123 -11.48 23.24 2.89
N ALA A 124 -10.82 22.10 2.65
CA ALA A 124 -9.76 21.56 3.49
C ALA A 124 -8.60 22.57 3.64
N GLY A 125 -8.23 23.26 2.56
CA GLY A 125 -7.24 24.34 2.62
C GLY A 125 -7.70 25.52 3.47
N ARG A 126 -8.98 25.91 3.36
CA ARG A 126 -9.59 26.99 4.17
C ARG A 126 -9.70 26.64 5.65
N THR A 127 -9.95 25.38 6.01
CA THR A 127 -9.96 24.94 7.41
C THR A 127 -8.54 24.80 7.98
N GLY A 128 -7.53 24.83 7.12
CA GLY A 128 -6.13 24.78 7.48
C GLY A 128 -5.63 23.36 7.71
N LEU A 129 -6.10 22.40 6.90
CA LEU A 129 -5.46 21.09 6.80
C LEU A 129 -4.14 21.19 6.03
N ASP A 130 -3.29 20.21 6.24
CA ASP A 130 -2.01 20.03 5.55
C ASP A 130 -2.06 18.81 4.60
N PHE A 131 -2.92 17.83 4.88
CA PHE A 131 -3.17 16.67 4.01
C PHE A 131 -4.63 16.22 4.05
N VAL A 132 -5.07 15.56 2.98
CA VAL A 132 -6.40 14.95 2.88
C VAL A 132 -6.37 13.73 1.95
N PRO A 133 -6.72 12.52 2.43
CA PRO A 133 -7.19 11.44 1.58
C PRO A 133 -8.64 11.63 1.14
N PHE A 134 -8.97 11.21 -0.07
CA PHE A 134 -10.35 11.11 -0.56
C PHE A 134 -10.79 9.65 -0.47
N THR A 135 -11.80 9.37 0.34
CA THR A 135 -12.19 8.00 0.71
C THR A 135 -13.58 7.70 0.22
N ASP A 136 -13.86 8.01 -1.04
CA ASP A 136 -15.17 7.82 -1.64
C ASP A 136 -15.64 6.36 -1.56
N HIS A 137 -16.97 6.21 -1.53
CA HIS A 137 -17.66 4.94 -1.42
C HIS A 137 -17.26 4.00 -2.54
N ARG A 138 -16.39 3.04 -2.17
CA ARG A 138 -16.17 1.81 -2.93
C ARG A 138 -15.74 2.08 -4.38
N THR A 139 -14.96 3.15 -4.56
CA THR A 139 -14.31 3.52 -5.80
C THR A 139 -12.91 4.04 -5.53
N TYR A 140 -12.05 3.84 -6.51
CA TYR A 140 -10.69 4.37 -6.57
C TYR A 140 -10.54 5.41 -7.69
N ASP A 141 -11.59 5.65 -8.47
CA ASP A 141 -11.50 6.38 -9.74
C ASP A 141 -11.35 7.90 -9.55
N GLN A 142 -11.63 8.44 -8.35
CA GLN A 142 -11.40 9.84 -7.99
C GLN A 142 -9.95 10.29 -8.17
N HIS A 143 -8.98 9.36 -8.12
CA HIS A 143 -7.57 9.67 -8.35
C HIS A 143 -7.23 9.88 -9.84
N TYR A 144 -8.10 9.41 -10.74
CA TYR A 144 -7.98 9.60 -12.17
C TYR A 144 -8.67 10.88 -12.66
N ASP A 145 -9.45 11.54 -11.80
CA ASP A 145 -10.07 12.83 -12.10
C ASP A 145 -8.99 13.94 -12.26
N PRO A 146 -9.08 14.79 -13.31
CA PRO A 146 -8.19 15.93 -13.47
C PRO A 146 -8.23 16.95 -12.32
N LEU A 147 -9.33 17.02 -11.55
CA LEU A 147 -9.50 17.87 -10.37
C LEU A 147 -8.80 17.31 -9.13
N TRP A 148 -8.27 16.08 -9.17
CA TRP A 148 -7.38 15.56 -8.14
C TRP A 148 -6.02 16.25 -8.22
N GLU A 149 -5.98 17.51 -7.80
CA GLU A 149 -4.80 18.35 -7.84
C GLU A 149 -4.86 19.42 -6.73
N SER A 150 -3.73 19.63 -6.06
CA SER A 150 -3.58 20.72 -5.10
C SER A 150 -2.17 21.31 -5.13
N SER A 151 -2.08 22.63 -5.04
CA SER A 151 -0.80 23.35 -4.85
C SER A 151 -0.52 23.68 -3.38
N SER A 152 -1.43 23.33 -2.46
CA SER A 152 -1.35 23.71 -1.05
C SER A 152 -1.60 22.57 -0.07
N LEU A 153 -2.16 21.44 -0.51
CA LEU A 153 -2.42 20.27 0.31
C LEU A 153 -1.68 19.07 -0.26
N LEU A 154 -1.17 18.22 0.63
CA LEU A 154 -0.76 16.88 0.26
C LEU A 154 -2.00 16.02 0.08
N LEU A 155 -2.27 15.63 -1.16
CA LEU A 155 -3.32 14.66 -1.45
C LEU A 155 -2.78 13.26 -1.20
N ILE A 156 -3.56 12.42 -0.53
CA ILE A 156 -3.23 11.01 -0.28
C ILE A 156 -4.28 10.18 -0.99
N ARG A 157 -3.88 9.05 -1.56
CA ARG A 157 -4.85 8.15 -2.18
C ARG A 157 -5.69 7.47 -1.10
N GLY A 158 -7.01 7.40 -1.26
CA GLY A 158 -7.91 6.85 -0.26
C GLY A 158 -9.07 6.08 -0.90
N GLU A 159 -9.74 5.25 -0.12
CA GLU A 159 -10.95 4.54 -0.57
C GLU A 159 -11.74 4.16 0.69
N GLU A 160 -13.06 4.31 0.67
CA GLU A 160 -13.90 3.55 1.59
C GLU A 160 -14.04 2.13 1.05
N ALA A 161 -13.54 1.17 1.84
CA ALA A 161 -13.38 -0.20 1.43
C ALA A 161 -14.70 -0.79 0.90
N ASN A 162 -14.57 -1.55 -0.18
CA ASN A 162 -15.67 -1.97 -1.04
C ASN A 162 -16.80 -2.82 -0.40
N GLY A 163 -16.73 -3.20 0.88
CA GLY A 163 -17.69 -4.11 1.51
C GLY A 163 -18.03 -3.78 2.96
N LYS A 164 -18.30 -4.82 3.76
CA LYS A 164 -18.66 -4.67 5.18
C LYS A 164 -17.66 -5.40 6.06
N PRO A 165 -17.31 -4.86 7.23
CA PRO A 165 -17.83 -3.62 7.86
C PRO A 165 -17.23 -2.34 7.29
N HIS A 166 -17.73 -1.18 7.72
CA HIS A 166 -17.33 0.14 7.24
C HIS A 166 -15.85 0.41 7.61
N ALA A 167 -15.00 0.60 6.60
CA ALA A 167 -13.56 0.79 6.77
C ALA A 167 -12.98 1.63 5.63
N ILE A 168 -11.81 2.21 5.84
CA ILE A 168 -11.09 2.99 4.83
C ILE A 168 -9.66 2.45 4.64
N ALA A 169 -9.18 2.48 3.40
CA ALA A 169 -7.81 2.19 3.03
C ALA A 169 -7.11 3.48 2.58
N LEU A 170 -5.94 3.79 3.16
CA LEU A 170 -5.20 5.03 2.84
C LEU A 170 -3.80 4.70 2.30
N GLY A 171 -3.43 5.34 1.20
CA GLY A 171 -2.16 5.14 0.50
C GLY A 171 -2.11 3.91 -0.41
N GLY A 172 -3.28 3.35 -0.77
CA GLY A 172 -3.40 2.27 -1.74
C GLY A 172 -2.83 2.66 -3.09
N VAL A 173 -2.24 1.70 -3.80
CA VAL A 173 -1.82 1.88 -5.21
C VAL A 173 -2.94 1.52 -6.18
N ASP A 174 -4.01 0.94 -5.66
CA ASP A 174 -5.23 0.55 -6.35
C ASP A 174 -6.31 0.18 -5.31
N SER A 175 -7.50 -0.16 -5.80
CA SER A 175 -8.67 -0.60 -5.03
C SER A 175 -8.37 -1.82 -4.15
N VAL A 176 -8.97 -1.87 -2.96
CA VAL A 176 -8.95 -3.05 -2.08
C VAL A 176 -10.30 -3.77 -2.15
N GLU A 177 -10.27 -4.98 -2.69
CA GLU A 177 -11.48 -5.69 -3.09
C GLU A 177 -11.97 -6.66 -2.02
N GLN A 178 -13.29 -6.68 -1.78
CA GLN A 178 -13.96 -7.66 -0.92
C GLN A 178 -14.74 -8.65 -1.78
N GLY A 179 -14.18 -9.85 -1.93
CA GLY A 179 -14.74 -10.91 -2.77
C GLY A 179 -16.04 -11.54 -2.22
N ALA A 180 -16.47 -12.62 -2.87
CA ALA A 180 -17.63 -13.40 -2.45
C ALA A 180 -17.32 -14.24 -1.20
N MET A 181 -18.31 -14.41 -0.32
CA MET A 181 -18.15 -15.20 0.90
C MET A 181 -17.87 -16.67 0.59
N HIS A 182 -16.80 -17.20 1.20
CA HIS A 182 -16.55 -18.63 1.22
C HIS A 182 -17.43 -19.29 2.30
N PRO A 183 -18.28 -20.28 1.97
CA PRO A 183 -19.28 -20.82 2.90
C PRO A 183 -18.66 -21.46 4.16
N ASP A 184 -17.45 -22.03 4.03
CA ASP A 184 -16.75 -22.69 5.15
C ASP A 184 -15.84 -21.76 5.99
N ARG A 185 -15.80 -20.44 5.71
CA ARG A 185 -14.94 -19.50 6.44
C ARG A 185 -15.75 -18.64 7.40
N ALA A 186 -15.08 -18.13 8.43
CA ALA A 186 -15.68 -17.13 9.31
C ALA A 186 -15.99 -15.86 8.50
N GLN A 187 -17.06 -15.15 8.86
CA GLN A 187 -17.54 -13.98 8.10
C GLN A 187 -16.45 -12.91 7.87
N PHE A 188 -15.56 -12.71 8.86
CA PHE A 188 -14.51 -11.70 8.77
C PHE A 188 -13.31 -12.11 7.89
N ALA A 189 -13.29 -13.32 7.32
CA ALA A 189 -12.17 -13.80 6.50
C ALA A 189 -11.90 -12.91 5.28
N LEU A 190 -12.96 -12.36 4.67
CA LEU A 190 -12.83 -11.43 3.54
C LEU A 190 -12.16 -10.11 3.98
N VAL A 191 -12.61 -9.55 5.09
CA VAL A 191 -12.02 -8.33 5.67
C VAL A 191 -10.56 -8.57 6.06
N GLN A 192 -10.25 -9.75 6.59
CA GLN A 192 -8.88 -10.13 6.91
C GLN A 192 -7.99 -10.20 5.65
N GLN A 193 -8.54 -10.68 4.53
CA GLN A 193 -7.85 -10.70 3.23
C GLN A 193 -7.65 -9.30 2.66
N SER A 194 -8.63 -8.40 2.81
CA SER A 194 -8.53 -7.00 2.41
C SER A 194 -7.48 -6.25 3.23
N ILE A 195 -7.36 -6.50 4.54
CA ILE A 195 -6.27 -5.95 5.37
C ILE A 195 -4.92 -6.41 4.84
N TRP A 196 -4.80 -7.70 4.50
CA TRP A 196 -3.55 -8.24 3.95
C TRP A 196 -3.21 -7.68 2.58
N ASP A 197 -4.22 -7.47 1.72
CA ASP A 197 -4.04 -6.83 0.42
C ASP A 197 -3.60 -5.37 0.57
N ALA A 198 -4.31 -4.57 1.39
CA ALA A 198 -3.96 -3.19 1.69
C ALA A 198 -2.51 -3.07 2.22
N HIS A 199 -2.12 -3.94 3.17
CA HIS A 199 -0.74 -3.96 3.66
C HIS A 199 0.25 -4.36 2.57
N SER A 200 -0.12 -5.27 1.67
CA SER A 200 0.71 -5.68 0.56
C SER A 200 1.01 -4.54 -0.42
N GLN A 201 0.14 -3.54 -0.48
CA GLN A 201 0.29 -2.30 -1.24
C GLN A 201 1.14 -1.24 -0.51
N GLY A 202 1.49 -1.48 0.76
CA GLY A 202 2.12 -0.49 1.63
C GLY A 202 1.13 0.56 2.15
N ALA A 203 -0.18 0.29 2.05
CA ALA A 203 -1.28 1.12 2.55
C ALA A 203 -1.59 0.83 4.01
N ILE A 204 -2.42 1.67 4.63
CA ILE A 204 -2.97 1.45 5.97
C ILE A 204 -4.44 1.09 5.89
N TRP A 205 -4.89 0.23 6.81
CA TRP A 205 -6.30 -0.09 7.01
C TRP A 205 -6.79 0.57 8.29
N SER A 206 -7.90 1.32 8.18
CA SER A 206 -8.56 1.94 9.32
C SER A 206 -10.02 1.50 9.40
N VAL A 207 -10.46 1.07 10.58
CA VAL A 207 -11.90 0.89 10.84
C VAL A 207 -12.54 2.27 10.92
N ALA A 208 -13.55 2.52 10.12
CA ALA A 208 -14.30 3.77 10.11
C ALA A 208 -15.52 3.60 11.00
N HIS A 209 -15.56 4.39 12.08
CA HIS A 209 -16.57 4.38 13.14
C HIS A 209 -17.19 3.00 13.44
N ALA A 210 -16.56 2.24 14.35
CA ALA A 210 -16.87 0.83 14.64
C ALA A 210 -18.31 0.51 15.09
N ASP A 211 -19.15 1.53 15.33
CA ASP A 211 -20.58 1.36 15.54
C ASP A 211 -21.36 1.02 14.26
N ASP A 212 -20.69 0.90 13.11
CA ASP A 212 -21.23 0.57 11.80
C ASP A 212 -20.63 -0.70 11.16
N GLY A 213 -20.62 -1.80 11.93
CA GLY A 213 -20.34 -3.13 11.38
C GLY A 213 -19.53 -4.05 12.28
N GLU A 214 -18.82 -3.52 13.27
CA GLU A 214 -17.97 -4.27 14.20
C GLU A 214 -18.59 -4.48 15.58
N THR A 215 -19.72 -3.84 15.87
CA THR A 215 -20.43 -3.97 17.15
C THR A 215 -21.85 -4.49 16.98
N ASN A 216 -22.35 -5.14 18.03
CA ASN A 216 -23.75 -5.52 18.19
C ASN A 216 -24.56 -4.31 18.67
N ALA A 217 -25.90 -4.43 18.67
CA ALA A 217 -26.79 -3.36 19.13
C ALA A 217 -26.56 -2.94 20.60
N ASP A 218 -25.98 -3.82 21.43
CA ASP A 218 -25.60 -3.54 22.82
C ASP A 218 -24.21 -2.89 22.97
N GLY A 219 -23.51 -2.62 21.86
CA GLY A 219 -22.17 -2.04 21.81
C GLY A 219 -21.04 -3.05 22.03
N THR A 220 -21.33 -4.33 22.23
CA THR A 220 -20.29 -5.37 22.33
C THR A 220 -19.71 -5.70 20.94
N PRO A 221 -18.42 -6.02 20.83
CA PRO A 221 -17.83 -6.41 19.54
C PRO A 221 -18.47 -7.69 18.97
N ASN A 222 -18.67 -7.71 17.65
CA ASN A 222 -19.24 -8.83 16.91
C ASN A 222 -18.15 -9.63 16.17
N VAL A 223 -18.55 -10.53 15.27
CA VAL A 223 -17.61 -11.38 14.52
C VAL A 223 -16.61 -10.60 13.66
N ASN A 224 -16.96 -9.43 13.12
CA ASN A 224 -16.08 -8.61 12.31
C ASN A 224 -14.96 -7.96 13.14
N ALA A 225 -15.14 -7.82 14.45
CA ALA A 225 -14.12 -7.29 15.36
C ALA A 225 -12.96 -8.27 15.68
N ASN A 226 -12.90 -9.41 15.00
CA ASN A 226 -11.84 -10.42 15.12
C ASN A 226 -10.65 -10.16 14.18
N VAL A 227 -10.79 -9.21 13.24
CA VAL A 227 -9.75 -8.88 12.26
C VAL A 227 -8.47 -8.40 12.92
N GLN A 228 -7.33 -8.87 12.43
CA GLN A 228 -6.00 -8.53 12.94
C GLN A 228 -5.22 -7.73 11.89
N GLY A 229 -4.34 -6.85 12.35
CA GLY A 229 -3.54 -5.97 11.48
C GLY A 229 -4.12 -4.57 11.27
N VAL A 230 -5.27 -4.24 11.87
CA VAL A 230 -5.82 -2.87 11.84
C VAL A 230 -4.77 -1.86 12.31
N ASN A 231 -4.56 -0.78 11.54
CA ASN A 231 -3.58 0.24 11.89
C ASN A 231 -4.21 1.35 12.74
N LEU A 232 -5.43 1.75 12.38
CA LEU A 232 -6.19 2.82 13.03
C LEU A 232 -7.64 2.42 13.26
N VAL A 233 -8.25 3.04 14.26
CA VAL A 233 -9.70 3.04 14.44
C VAL A 233 -10.15 4.49 14.55
N GLU A 234 -11.13 4.87 13.74
CA GLU A 234 -11.80 6.16 13.86
C GLU A 234 -12.68 6.13 15.12
N VAL A 235 -12.17 6.73 16.20
CA VAL A 235 -12.85 6.80 17.51
C VAL A 235 -13.61 8.10 17.71
N TRP A 236 -13.52 8.99 16.72
CA TRP A 236 -14.22 10.26 16.73
C TRP A 236 -14.67 10.62 15.32
N ASN A 237 -15.82 10.09 14.95
CA ASN A 237 -16.60 10.57 13.80
C ASN A 237 -17.49 11.75 14.21
N ARG A 238 -17.74 12.70 13.29
CA ARG A 238 -18.62 13.85 13.58
C ARG A 238 -20.08 13.46 13.83
N SER A 239 -20.58 12.47 13.11
CA SER A 239 -21.99 12.07 13.03
C SER A 239 -22.36 10.91 13.97
N LYS A 240 -21.37 10.35 14.69
CA LYS A 240 -21.55 9.18 15.56
C LYS A 240 -21.13 9.50 17.00
N SER A 241 -21.33 8.54 17.91
CA SER A 241 -20.96 8.72 19.33
C SER A 241 -19.48 8.40 19.56
N PRO A 242 -18.61 9.38 19.88
CA PRO A 242 -17.20 9.11 20.18
C PRO A 242 -17.04 8.22 21.42
N ASP A 243 -18.03 8.25 22.33
CA ASP A 243 -18.01 7.40 23.52
C ASP A 243 -18.16 5.92 23.17
N LYS A 244 -19.05 5.56 22.25
CA LYS A 244 -19.23 4.16 21.82
C LYS A 244 -18.00 3.64 21.07
N GLN A 245 -17.43 4.48 20.20
CA GLN A 245 -16.26 4.10 19.41
C GLN A 245 -15.02 3.95 20.29
N MET A 246 -14.86 4.82 21.30
CA MET A 246 -13.81 4.65 22.30
C MET A 246 -14.02 3.38 23.14
N ASP A 247 -15.25 3.05 23.52
CA ASP A 247 -15.54 1.83 24.27
C ASP A 247 -15.18 0.56 23.47
N TYR A 248 -15.42 0.57 22.14
CA TYR A 248 -14.92 -0.47 21.23
C TYR A 248 -13.39 -0.54 21.25
N ALA A 249 -12.71 0.59 21.09
CA ALA A 249 -11.25 0.66 21.05
C ALA A 249 -10.63 0.13 22.35
N GLU A 250 -11.11 0.58 23.51
CA GLU A 250 -10.66 0.10 24.82
C GLU A 250 -10.89 -1.40 24.98
N ASN A 251 -12.04 -1.91 24.55
CA ASN A 251 -12.33 -3.34 24.59
C ASN A 251 -11.31 -4.16 23.78
N ARG A 252 -11.00 -3.72 22.55
CA ARG A 252 -10.02 -4.40 21.69
C ARG A 252 -8.60 -4.26 22.24
N TRP A 253 -8.21 -3.10 22.77
CA TRP A 253 -6.89 -2.93 23.42
C TRP A 253 -6.73 -3.85 24.63
N ASN A 254 -7.79 -4.02 25.45
CA ASN A 254 -7.82 -4.96 26.56
C ASN A 254 -7.62 -6.42 26.10
N ALA A 255 -8.07 -6.74 24.88
CA ALA A 255 -7.88 -8.05 24.24
C ALA A 255 -6.55 -8.17 23.48
N GLY A 256 -5.63 -7.22 23.61
CA GLY A 256 -4.28 -7.31 23.01
C GLY A 256 -4.17 -6.78 21.58
N PHE A 257 -5.21 -6.18 21.02
CA PHE A 257 -5.14 -5.54 19.70
C PHE A 257 -4.29 -4.26 19.78
N ARG A 258 -3.56 -3.93 18.72
CA ARG A 258 -2.59 -2.82 18.68
C ARG A 258 -2.82 -1.93 17.47
N PHE A 259 -3.60 -0.87 17.66
CA PHE A 259 -3.87 0.18 16.67
C PHE A 259 -3.87 1.56 17.34
N GLY A 260 -3.65 2.60 16.54
CA GLY A 260 -3.83 4.00 16.96
C GLY A 260 -5.27 4.47 16.75
N VAL A 261 -5.53 5.73 17.08
CA VAL A 261 -6.86 6.35 16.89
C VAL A 261 -6.84 7.43 15.81
N ALA A 262 -7.94 7.56 15.08
CA ALA A 262 -8.21 8.66 14.17
C ALA A 262 -9.52 9.37 14.55
N GLY A 263 -9.66 10.60 14.09
CA GLY A 263 -10.90 11.36 14.09
C GLY A 263 -11.12 11.95 12.70
N ALA A 264 -12.34 11.88 12.22
CA ALA A 264 -12.64 12.26 10.86
C ALA A 264 -14.01 12.93 10.74
N SER A 265 -14.14 13.84 9.77
CA SER A 265 -15.37 14.61 9.58
C SER A 265 -16.46 13.80 8.89
N ASP A 266 -16.08 12.83 8.06
CA ASP A 266 -16.99 12.06 7.22
C ASP A 266 -17.90 13.02 6.42
N ASN A 267 -17.25 14.04 5.86
CA ASN A 267 -17.94 15.17 5.26
C ASN A 267 -18.40 14.84 3.84
N HIS A 268 -19.71 14.83 3.67
CA HIS A 268 -20.39 14.69 2.38
C HIS A 268 -21.10 15.98 1.94
N PHE A 269 -21.30 16.95 2.84
CA PHE A 269 -22.22 18.06 2.59
C PHE A 269 -21.54 19.40 2.76
N ARG A 270 -21.49 20.16 1.68
CA ARG A 270 -21.04 21.55 1.71
C ARG A 270 -22.02 22.49 2.38
N GLU A 271 -23.29 22.10 2.48
CA GLU A 271 -24.35 22.87 3.12
C GLU A 271 -24.10 23.11 4.62
N TYR A 272 -23.26 22.27 5.23
CA TYR A 272 -22.85 22.42 6.62
C TYR A 272 -21.61 23.30 6.82
N TRP A 273 -20.94 23.69 5.73
CA TRP A 273 -19.73 24.52 5.82
C TRP A 273 -20.05 25.92 6.36
N GLY A 274 -19.15 26.45 7.20
CA GLY A 274 -19.25 27.81 7.74
C GLY A 274 -20.25 27.98 8.89
N ALA A 275 -21.14 27.02 9.14
CA ALA A 275 -21.93 26.98 10.35
C ALA A 275 -21.04 26.50 11.52
N PRO A 276 -20.87 27.31 12.60
CA PRO A 276 -20.13 26.87 13.77
C PRO A 276 -20.74 25.56 14.28
N TYR A 277 -19.91 24.53 14.43
CA TYR A 277 -20.31 23.25 15.01
C TYR A 277 -21.31 22.41 14.18
N LEU A 278 -21.38 22.52 12.85
CA LEU A 278 -22.13 21.53 12.02
C LEU A 278 -21.21 20.43 11.50
N ASN A 279 -20.58 20.58 10.33
CA ASN A 279 -19.57 19.66 9.82
C ASN A 279 -18.73 20.34 8.71
N SER A 280 -17.45 19.99 8.58
CA SER A 280 -16.52 20.45 7.53
C SER A 280 -15.28 19.57 7.58
N PRO A 281 -14.50 19.45 6.48
CA PRO A 281 -13.19 18.78 6.54
C PRO A 281 -12.33 19.28 7.70
N GLY A 282 -11.87 18.35 8.54
CA GLY A 282 -11.11 18.61 9.75
C GLY A 282 -11.95 18.82 11.01
N MET A 283 -13.23 18.43 11.03
CA MET A 283 -14.09 18.55 12.21
C MET A 283 -14.72 17.21 12.63
N PRO A 284 -14.03 16.36 13.42
CA PRO A 284 -12.74 16.59 14.08
C PRO A 284 -11.52 16.45 13.15
N VAL A 285 -10.38 16.97 13.62
CA VAL A 285 -9.08 16.90 12.92
C VAL A 285 -8.23 15.77 13.52
N THR A 286 -7.57 15.01 12.66
CA THR A 286 -6.46 14.12 13.04
C THR A 286 -5.14 14.85 12.81
N LYS A 287 -4.39 15.10 13.89
CA LYS A 287 -3.01 15.59 13.78
C LYS A 287 -2.06 14.40 13.83
N VAL A 288 -1.05 14.39 12.97
CA VAL A 288 -0.06 13.31 12.86
C VAL A 288 1.35 13.85 13.02
N LEU A 289 2.21 13.18 13.78
CA LEU A 289 3.63 13.52 13.87
C LEU A 289 4.42 12.73 12.83
N ALA A 290 4.74 13.35 11.69
CA ALA A 290 5.43 12.70 10.58
C ALA A 290 6.87 13.18 10.40
N LYS A 291 7.75 12.26 9.98
CA LYS A 291 9.18 12.54 9.72
C LYS A 291 9.43 13.33 8.43
N GLY A 292 8.49 13.31 7.50
CA GLY A 292 8.53 14.08 6.25
C GLY A 292 7.14 14.53 5.83
N TYR A 293 7.06 15.67 5.16
CA TYR A 293 5.83 16.16 4.53
C TYR A 293 5.69 15.56 3.14
N ASN A 294 5.29 14.30 3.10
CA ASN A 294 5.01 13.50 1.91
C ASN A 294 4.09 12.33 2.30
N GLU A 295 3.48 11.68 1.31
CA GLU A 295 2.51 10.60 1.50
C GLU A 295 3.09 9.50 2.41
N ARG A 296 4.32 9.04 2.16
CA ARG A 296 4.97 7.99 2.97
C ARG A 296 5.14 8.41 4.43
N GLY A 297 5.61 9.62 4.69
CA GLY A 297 5.82 10.14 6.05
C GLY A 297 4.51 10.22 6.83
N ILE A 298 3.42 10.64 6.19
CA ILE A 298 2.09 10.69 6.81
C ILE A 298 1.56 9.28 7.08
N LEU A 299 1.68 8.36 6.11
CA LEU A 299 1.25 6.97 6.26
C LEU A 299 2.01 6.23 7.37
N GLU A 300 3.33 6.42 7.48
CA GLU A 300 4.12 5.83 8.57
C GLU A 300 3.70 6.36 9.95
N ALA A 301 3.41 7.67 10.06
CA ALA A 301 2.92 8.26 11.31
C ALA A 301 1.53 7.72 11.71
N LEU A 302 0.62 7.61 10.74
CA LEU A 302 -0.70 7.02 10.92
C LEU A 302 -0.60 5.53 11.31
N ARG A 303 0.25 4.75 10.62
CA ARG A 303 0.52 3.33 10.92
C ARG A 303 1.09 3.12 12.32
N ALA A 304 1.93 4.04 12.78
CA ALA A 304 2.47 4.04 14.13
C ALA A 304 1.43 4.49 15.19
N GLY A 305 0.34 5.15 14.78
CA GLY A 305 -0.62 5.74 15.71
C GLY A 305 -0.09 7.01 16.37
N TYR A 306 0.83 7.73 15.73
CA TYR A 306 1.37 9.01 16.22
C TYR A 306 0.37 10.14 16.00
N THR A 307 -0.82 9.97 16.59
CA THR A 307 -2.00 10.78 16.35
C THR A 307 -2.45 11.53 17.60
N SER A 308 -2.92 12.77 17.38
CA SER A 308 -3.61 13.60 18.35
C SER A 308 -4.86 14.18 17.70
N LEU A 309 -6.01 13.93 18.31
CA LEU A 309 -7.32 14.34 17.82
C LEU A 309 -7.73 15.65 18.47
N SER A 310 -8.42 16.49 17.72
CA SER A 310 -9.04 17.71 18.24
C SER A 310 -10.38 17.97 17.55
N ILE A 311 -11.29 18.66 18.23
CA ILE A 311 -12.61 18.99 17.66
C ILE A 311 -12.54 19.79 16.35
N ASN A 312 -11.45 20.55 16.14
CA ASN A 312 -11.12 21.23 14.88
C ASN A 312 -9.63 21.64 14.86
N PRO A 313 -9.07 22.15 13.75
CA PRO A 313 -7.65 22.51 13.63
C PRO A 313 -7.14 23.49 14.71
N THR A 314 -8.01 24.37 15.19
CA THR A 314 -7.74 25.39 16.21
C THR A 314 -8.23 25.04 17.61
N GLY A 315 -8.76 23.82 17.81
CA GLY A 315 -9.34 23.36 19.07
C GLY A 315 -8.30 22.95 20.12
N PRO A 316 -8.75 22.49 21.30
CA PRO A 316 -7.85 22.00 22.34
C PRO A 316 -6.93 20.88 21.84
N GLY A 317 -5.69 20.87 22.32
CA GLY A 317 -4.69 19.87 21.99
C GLY A 317 -4.32 19.04 23.21
N VAL A 318 -3.97 17.77 22.99
CA VAL A 318 -3.39 16.91 24.02
C VAL A 318 -2.27 16.05 23.44
N SER A 319 -1.25 15.81 24.24
CA SER A 319 -0.10 14.96 23.93
C SER A 319 0.28 14.14 25.15
N MET A 320 0.82 12.94 24.92
CA MET A 320 1.34 12.10 26.00
C MET A 320 2.64 11.44 25.58
N THR A 321 3.63 11.49 26.48
CA THR A 321 4.95 10.86 26.32
C THR A 321 5.34 10.13 27.60
N THR A 322 6.24 9.16 27.52
CA THR A 322 6.76 8.40 28.68
C THR A 322 8.28 8.24 28.62
N ASP A 323 8.90 8.16 29.79
CA ASP A 323 10.34 7.92 29.94
C ASP A 323 10.68 6.49 30.40
N LEU A 324 9.72 5.56 30.34
CA LEU A 324 9.91 4.16 30.73
C LEU A 324 11.06 3.46 29.99
N LYS A 325 11.39 3.86 28.76
CA LYS A 325 12.52 3.32 27.98
C LYS A 325 13.88 3.88 28.41
N GLY A 326 13.92 4.79 29.39
CA GLY A 326 15.11 5.56 29.74
C GLY A 326 15.51 6.57 28.65
N GLY A 327 16.51 7.41 28.97
CA GLY A 327 16.99 8.44 28.03
C GLY A 327 16.10 9.67 27.89
N GLY A 328 15.14 9.87 28.82
CA GLY A 328 14.14 10.92 28.78
C GLY A 328 12.81 10.44 28.20
N TYR A 329 11.93 11.35 27.79
CA TYR A 329 10.61 11.04 27.22
C TYR A 329 10.70 10.50 25.79
N THR A 330 11.22 9.28 25.63
CA THR A 330 11.58 8.67 24.34
C THR A 330 10.47 7.86 23.67
N ALA A 331 9.33 7.68 24.33
CA ALA A 331 8.15 7.06 23.73
C ALA A 331 6.94 7.99 23.82
N MET A 332 6.03 7.90 22.85
CA MET A 332 4.82 8.71 22.75
C MET A 332 3.58 7.87 22.47
N SER A 333 2.41 8.51 22.58
CA SER A 333 1.14 7.96 22.10
C SER A 333 1.27 7.29 20.73
N GLY A 334 0.85 6.03 20.64
CA GLY A 334 1.02 5.14 19.50
C GLY A 334 2.02 4.01 19.73
N ASP A 335 3.04 4.24 20.57
CA ASP A 335 4.14 3.30 20.79
C ASP A 335 3.75 2.08 21.64
N GLU A 336 4.43 0.96 21.34
CA GLU A 336 4.59 -0.16 22.26
C GLU A 336 5.92 0.00 23.04
N VAL A 337 5.80 -0.02 24.37
CA VAL A 337 6.91 0.12 25.30
C VAL A 337 7.14 -1.21 26.01
N PHE A 338 8.19 -1.91 25.56
CA PHE A 338 8.60 -3.19 26.14
C PHE A 338 9.64 -2.98 27.24
N VAL A 339 9.23 -3.16 28.50
CA VAL A 339 10.10 -2.97 29.68
C VAL A 339 9.82 -4.03 30.77
N PRO A 340 10.82 -4.45 31.55
CA PRO A 340 10.62 -5.41 32.63
C PRO A 340 9.56 -4.96 33.65
N ALA A 341 8.84 -5.92 34.22
CA ALA A 341 7.91 -5.65 35.32
C ALA A 341 8.63 -4.98 36.50
N GLY A 342 8.01 -3.98 37.11
CA GLY A 342 8.59 -3.17 38.18
C GLY A 342 9.35 -1.93 37.69
N THR A 343 9.57 -1.77 36.38
CA THR A 343 10.18 -0.55 35.82
C THR A 343 9.31 0.65 36.16
N THR A 344 9.87 1.63 36.87
CA THR A 344 9.18 2.88 37.25
C THR A 344 9.55 4.00 36.29
N GLY A 345 8.60 4.87 35.99
CA GLY A 345 8.81 6.07 35.18
C GLY A 345 7.64 7.02 35.30
N HIS A 346 7.54 7.93 34.33
CA HIS A 346 6.60 9.03 34.34
C HIS A 346 5.90 9.17 32.99
N LEU A 347 4.57 9.35 33.02
CA LEU A 347 3.84 9.94 31.91
C LEU A 347 3.94 11.46 31.99
N ARG A 348 4.24 12.10 30.86
CA ARG A 348 4.13 13.55 30.70
C ARG A 348 3.00 13.87 29.75
N ILE A 349 2.01 14.60 30.26
CA ILE A 349 0.77 14.97 29.57
C ILE A 349 0.81 16.46 29.32
N GLY A 350 0.88 16.88 28.06
CA GLY A 350 0.81 18.28 27.66
C GLY A 350 -0.57 18.59 27.10
N VAL A 351 -1.18 19.69 27.53
CA VAL A 351 -2.45 20.20 26.99
C VAL A 351 -2.29 21.62 26.46
N GLN A 352 -3.12 21.95 25.48
CA GLN A 352 -3.16 23.26 24.83
C GLN A 352 -4.61 23.73 24.69
N ARG A 353 -4.85 25.03 24.89
CA ARG A 353 -6.19 25.65 24.82
C ARG A 353 -7.25 24.92 25.66
N ALA A 354 -6.85 24.44 26.85
CA ALA A 354 -7.67 23.56 27.68
C ALA A 354 -8.07 24.16 29.04
N ALA A 355 -7.95 25.49 29.20
CA ALA A 355 -8.30 26.17 30.45
C ALA A 355 -9.75 25.86 30.87
N GLY A 356 -9.93 25.40 32.10
CA GLY A 356 -11.24 25.04 32.66
C GLY A 356 -11.84 23.73 32.14
N MET A 357 -11.16 23.00 31.25
CA MET A 357 -11.59 21.69 30.75
C MET A 357 -11.13 20.55 31.67
N ASP A 358 -11.77 19.39 31.59
CA ASP A 358 -11.32 18.19 32.30
C ASP A 358 -10.31 17.43 31.45
N VAL A 359 -9.14 17.12 32.00
CA VAL A 359 -8.13 16.26 31.37
C VAL A 359 -8.15 14.93 32.10
N LEU A 360 -8.51 13.87 31.40
CA LEU A 360 -8.77 12.55 31.98
C LEU A 360 -7.71 11.56 31.49
N LEU A 361 -6.89 11.06 32.41
CA LEU A 361 -5.97 9.96 32.15
C LEU A 361 -6.69 8.65 32.48
N PHE A 362 -6.82 7.78 31.48
CA PHE A 362 -7.32 6.42 31.63
C PHE A 362 -6.18 5.42 31.54
N ARG A 363 -6.39 4.30 32.23
CA ARG A 363 -5.56 3.10 32.20
C ARG A 363 -6.47 1.91 31.95
N MET A 364 -5.94 0.83 31.38
CA MET A 364 -6.63 -0.48 31.34
C MET A 364 -7.36 -0.78 32.67
N PRO A 365 -8.66 -1.16 32.67
CA PRO A 365 -9.50 -1.53 31.51
C PRO A 365 -10.18 -0.36 30.78
N GLY A 366 -9.91 0.89 31.16
CA GLY A 366 -10.45 2.09 30.51
C GLY A 366 -11.57 2.77 31.28
N LYS A 367 -12.49 3.40 30.56
CA LYS A 367 -13.59 4.20 31.13
C LYS A 367 -14.45 3.44 32.13
N SER A 368 -14.60 2.13 31.95
CA SER A 368 -15.33 1.26 32.86
C SER A 368 -14.80 1.25 34.31
N ALA A 369 -13.51 1.57 34.50
CA ALA A 369 -12.89 1.71 35.82
C ALA A 369 -12.83 3.17 36.33
N GLY A 370 -13.28 4.13 35.54
CA GLY A 370 -13.11 5.56 35.79
C GLY A 370 -11.70 6.08 35.47
N PRO A 371 -11.49 7.40 35.47
CA PRO A 371 -10.18 7.98 35.20
C PRO A 371 -9.19 7.63 36.33
N MET A 372 -7.99 7.20 35.95
CA MET A 372 -6.87 7.00 36.87
C MET A 372 -6.43 8.33 37.51
N LYS A 373 -6.47 9.41 36.74
CA LYS A 373 -6.17 10.77 37.20
C LYS A 373 -7.01 11.78 36.42
N THR A 374 -7.41 12.86 37.09
CA THR A 374 -8.11 13.99 36.49
C THR A 374 -7.36 15.27 36.80
N PHE A 375 -7.21 16.14 35.80
CA PHE A 375 -6.65 17.48 35.94
C PHE A 375 -7.64 18.54 35.44
N LYS A 376 -7.48 19.76 35.95
CA LYS A 376 -8.28 20.93 35.59
C LYS A 376 -7.32 22.08 35.27
N PRO A 377 -6.92 22.28 33.99
CA PRO A 377 -5.99 23.33 33.62
C PRO A 377 -6.54 24.70 33.99
N THR A 378 -5.69 25.54 34.56
CA THR A 378 -6.02 26.94 34.90
C THR A 378 -5.58 27.90 33.81
N ARG A 379 -4.63 27.47 32.96
CA ARG A 379 -4.13 28.16 31.78
C ARG A 379 -4.39 27.33 30.53
N ASP A 380 -4.32 27.98 29.38
CA ASP A 380 -4.52 27.32 28.09
C ASP A 380 -3.49 26.21 27.87
N ASP A 381 -2.23 26.47 28.20
CA ASP A 381 -1.14 25.50 28.07
C ASP A 381 -0.60 25.09 29.44
N GLU A 382 -0.70 23.80 29.75
CA GLU A 382 -0.17 23.20 30.97
C GLU A 382 0.44 21.82 30.69
N THR A 383 1.33 21.37 31.58
CA THR A 383 1.94 20.04 31.51
C THR A 383 1.85 19.38 32.88
N TYR A 384 1.45 18.11 32.89
CA TYR A 384 1.34 17.29 34.09
C TYR A 384 2.24 16.07 33.99
N THR A 385 2.72 15.62 35.14
CA THR A 385 3.52 14.40 35.27
C THR A 385 2.80 13.41 36.19
N VAL A 386 2.75 12.14 35.79
CA VAL A 386 2.13 11.06 36.55
C VAL A 386 3.10 9.89 36.67
N ASP A 387 3.39 9.48 37.90
CA ASP A 387 4.22 8.31 38.18
C ASP A 387 3.49 7.03 37.79
N ILE A 388 4.20 6.13 37.09
CA ILE A 388 3.69 4.83 36.67
C ILE A 388 4.75 3.74 36.91
N THR A 389 4.26 2.50 37.09
CA THR A 389 5.11 1.31 37.23
C THR A 389 4.61 0.24 36.27
N ALA A 390 5.49 -0.24 35.39
CA ALA A 390 5.17 -1.32 34.46
C ALA A 390 4.84 -2.62 35.20
N GLY A 391 3.72 -3.25 34.85
CA GLY A 391 3.28 -4.52 35.43
C GLY A 391 3.89 -5.74 34.75
N SER A 392 3.57 -6.93 35.27
CA SER A 392 3.86 -8.22 34.61
C SER A 392 2.83 -8.62 33.56
N GLN A 393 1.74 -7.87 33.45
CA GLN A 393 0.69 -8.04 32.44
C GLN A 393 0.69 -6.85 31.47
N PRO A 394 0.22 -7.02 30.23
CA PRO A 394 0.00 -5.90 29.32
C PRO A 394 -0.91 -4.83 29.92
N ASP A 395 -0.61 -3.58 29.60
CA ASP A 395 -1.28 -2.40 30.10
C ASP A 395 -1.28 -1.32 29.01
N TRP A 396 -2.12 -0.30 29.18
CA TRP A 396 -2.13 0.85 28.29
C TRP A 396 -2.62 2.09 29.02
N TYR A 397 -2.17 3.25 28.57
CA TYR A 397 -2.54 4.56 29.08
C TYR A 397 -3.01 5.45 27.94
N ARG A 398 -4.09 6.20 28.13
CA ARG A 398 -4.56 7.19 27.14
C ARG A 398 -5.10 8.42 27.84
N VAL A 399 -5.14 9.53 27.12
CA VAL A 399 -5.65 10.81 27.64
C VAL A 399 -6.72 11.36 26.72
N GLU A 400 -7.77 11.90 27.31
CA GLU A 400 -8.77 12.72 26.62
C GLU A 400 -9.03 14.03 27.38
N VAL A 401 -9.51 15.04 26.66
CA VAL A 401 -9.92 16.33 27.19
C VAL A 401 -11.41 16.50 26.95
N ARG A 402 -12.17 16.84 28.00
CA ARG A 402 -13.61 17.11 27.92
C ARG A 402 -13.95 18.53 28.35
N GLY A 403 -14.87 19.14 27.62
CA GLY A 403 -15.30 20.52 27.84
C GLY A 403 -16.79 20.69 27.58
N ILE A 404 -17.39 21.74 28.15
CA ILE A 404 -18.81 22.02 27.97
C ILE A 404 -19.02 22.38 26.50
N ASN A 405 -19.99 21.73 25.86
CA ASN A 405 -20.55 22.23 24.62
C ASN A 405 -21.89 22.91 24.90
N VAL A 406 -22.17 23.99 24.18
CA VAL A 406 -23.51 24.60 24.16
C VAL A 406 -24.15 24.15 22.85
N PRO A 407 -24.99 23.10 22.85
CA PRO A 407 -25.67 22.68 21.63
C PRO A 407 -26.59 23.78 21.09
N ILE A 408 -26.76 23.82 19.77
CA ILE A 408 -27.74 24.66 19.08
C ILE A 408 -28.75 23.73 18.41
N PRO A 409 -30.03 23.67 18.85
CA PRO A 409 -30.65 24.44 19.94
C PRO A 409 -30.25 23.95 21.36
N PRO A 410 -30.47 24.75 22.42
CA PRO A 410 -29.95 24.48 23.76
C PRO A 410 -30.59 23.23 24.41
N ALA A 411 -29.84 22.12 24.43
CA ALA A 411 -30.02 21.01 25.36
C ALA A 411 -29.14 21.20 26.62
N ALA A 412 -29.28 20.32 27.61
CA ALA A 412 -28.45 20.36 28.82
C ALA A 412 -26.95 20.31 28.46
N ALA A 413 -26.15 21.14 29.13
CA ALA A 413 -24.69 21.16 28.97
C ALA A 413 -24.11 19.77 29.29
N ALA A 414 -23.62 19.07 28.27
CA ALA A 414 -22.93 17.79 28.42
C ALA A 414 -21.42 17.98 28.33
N MET A 415 -20.68 17.12 29.03
CA MET A 415 -19.22 17.07 28.92
C MET A 415 -18.85 16.27 27.67
N GLU A 416 -18.49 16.98 26.61
CA GLU A 416 -18.13 16.38 25.33
C GLU A 416 -16.62 16.27 25.14
N LEU A 417 -16.21 15.31 24.32
CA LEU A 417 -14.84 15.15 23.86
C LEU A 417 -14.38 16.41 23.10
N LYS A 418 -13.18 16.91 23.43
CA LYS A 418 -12.54 18.07 22.79
C LYS A 418 -11.17 17.76 22.23
N ALA A 419 -10.47 16.79 22.81
CA ALA A 419 -9.21 16.25 22.30
C ALA A 419 -8.98 14.82 22.82
N ALA A 420 -8.23 14.02 22.07
CA ALA A 420 -7.79 12.69 22.50
C ALA A 420 -6.45 12.34 21.86
N VAL A 421 -5.76 11.33 22.38
CA VAL A 421 -4.54 10.78 21.75
C VAL A 421 -4.61 9.26 21.70
N SER A 422 -3.83 8.68 20.79
CA SER A 422 -3.55 7.24 20.81
C SER A 422 -2.98 6.79 22.16
N PRO A 423 -3.21 5.53 22.57
CA PRO A 423 -2.66 5.01 23.81
C PRO A 423 -1.13 4.83 23.71
N ILE A 424 -0.46 4.84 24.86
CA ILE A 424 0.86 4.20 25.02
C ILE A 424 0.62 2.80 25.57
N PHE A 425 1.09 1.78 24.86
CA PHE A 425 1.01 0.40 25.30
C PHE A 425 2.27 0.04 26.10
N VAL A 426 2.11 -0.63 27.24
CA VAL A 426 3.23 -1.03 28.11
C VAL A 426 3.12 -2.53 28.41
N SER A 427 4.19 -3.28 28.19
CA SER A 427 4.24 -4.72 28.47
C SER A 427 5.69 -5.20 28.63
N PRO A 428 5.93 -6.41 29.18
CA PRO A 428 7.28 -6.98 29.22
C PRO A 428 7.77 -7.53 27.86
N ALA A 429 6.86 -7.76 26.92
CA ALA A 429 7.13 -8.35 25.61
C ALA A 429 6.01 -7.98 24.62
N PRO A 430 6.20 -8.21 23.30
CA PRO A 430 5.14 -8.10 22.30
C PRO A 430 3.86 -8.85 22.70
N VAL A 431 2.71 -8.30 22.34
CA VAL A 431 1.39 -8.83 22.72
C VAL A 431 0.63 -9.26 21.48
N GLU A 432 0.19 -10.51 21.46
CA GLU A 432 -0.70 -11.04 20.43
C GLU A 432 -2.17 -10.69 20.72
N ALA A 433 -2.93 -10.44 19.67
CA ALA A 433 -4.36 -10.21 19.76
C ALA A 433 -5.08 -11.51 20.16
N LYS A 434 -6.00 -11.41 21.11
CA LYS A 434 -6.86 -12.50 21.57
C LYS A 434 -8.24 -12.38 20.93
N ALA A 435 -8.31 -12.60 19.62
CA ALA A 435 -9.57 -12.65 18.90
C ALA A 435 -10.43 -13.82 19.40
N GLU A 436 -11.74 -13.61 19.49
CA GLU A 436 -12.72 -14.64 19.84
C GLU A 436 -12.74 -15.80 18.84
N ILE A 437 -12.51 -15.49 17.56
CA ILE A 437 -12.27 -16.45 16.48
C ILE A 437 -10.89 -16.16 15.89
N ALA A 438 -9.98 -17.13 16.00
CA ALA A 438 -8.62 -16.98 15.48
C ALA A 438 -8.57 -17.08 13.96
N VAL A 439 -7.66 -16.32 13.34
CA VAL A 439 -7.21 -16.59 11.98
C VAL A 439 -6.59 -18.00 11.95
N PRO A 440 -6.88 -18.84 10.93
CA PRO A 440 -6.30 -20.17 10.85
C PRO A 440 -4.78 -20.14 10.89
N LYS A 441 -4.23 -21.17 11.53
CA LYS A 441 -2.79 -21.44 11.46
C LYS A 441 -2.39 -21.57 10.00
N GLU A 442 -1.22 -21.03 9.69
CA GLU A 442 -0.66 -21.11 8.36
C GLU A 442 -0.54 -22.58 7.85
N ASP A 443 -1.03 -22.81 6.63
CA ASP A 443 -0.86 -24.03 5.81
C ASP A 443 0.17 -23.72 4.72
N SER A 444 1.45 -23.91 5.05
CA SER A 444 2.55 -23.73 4.11
C SER A 444 3.51 -24.91 4.10
N VAL A 445 4.29 -25.00 3.02
CA VAL A 445 5.39 -25.95 2.87
C VAL A 445 6.66 -25.19 2.53
N ALA A 446 7.82 -25.78 2.87
CA ALA A 446 9.09 -25.24 2.43
C ALA A 446 9.16 -25.23 0.90
N ASP A 447 9.38 -24.05 0.31
CA ASP A 447 9.40 -23.83 -1.14
C ASP A 447 10.82 -23.63 -1.69
N GLY A 448 11.79 -23.34 -0.82
CA GLY A 448 13.16 -23.02 -1.23
C GLY A 448 13.30 -21.65 -1.87
N ALA A 449 12.34 -20.73 -1.63
CA ALA A 449 12.45 -19.38 -2.18
C ALA A 449 13.58 -18.59 -1.49
N LEU A 450 14.33 -17.85 -2.30
CA LEU A 450 15.54 -17.13 -1.90
C LEU A 450 15.21 -15.65 -1.69
N ARG A 451 15.62 -15.07 -0.57
CA ARG A 451 15.43 -13.63 -0.33
C ARG A 451 16.23 -12.81 -1.34
N VAL A 452 15.58 -11.78 -1.89
CA VAL A 452 16.18 -10.77 -2.78
C VAL A 452 16.40 -9.48 -2.01
N ALA A 453 15.40 -8.96 -1.32
CA ALA A 453 15.48 -7.63 -0.72
C ALA A 453 14.48 -7.48 0.43
N GLY A 454 14.66 -6.40 1.18
CA GLY A 454 13.86 -6.07 2.36
C GLY A 454 14.51 -6.55 3.67
N ALA A 455 14.27 -5.81 4.73
CA ALA A 455 14.66 -6.17 6.10
C ALA A 455 13.41 -6.55 6.90
N ARG A 456 13.60 -7.30 8.00
CA ARG A 456 12.52 -7.51 8.96
C ARG A 456 12.08 -6.17 9.56
N GLY A 457 10.77 -5.94 9.61
CA GLY A 457 10.14 -4.71 10.07
C GLY A 457 10.02 -3.60 9.03
N ASP A 458 10.53 -3.80 7.81
CA ASP A 458 10.44 -2.87 6.68
C ASP A 458 9.62 -3.45 5.53
N PHE A 459 9.21 -2.57 4.61
CA PHE A 459 8.48 -2.94 3.40
C PHE A 459 9.40 -2.96 2.18
N ALA A 460 9.39 -4.09 1.47
CA ALA A 460 9.91 -4.26 0.11
C ALA A 460 8.84 -4.92 -0.76
N GLY A 461 8.57 -4.36 -1.93
CA GLY A 461 7.46 -4.79 -2.76
C GLY A 461 7.62 -4.44 -4.23
N PHE A 462 6.54 -4.67 -4.98
CA PHE A 462 6.42 -4.37 -6.41
C PHE A 462 7.65 -4.83 -7.23
N PRO A 463 8.06 -6.11 -7.12
CA PRO A 463 9.23 -6.56 -7.84
C PRO A 463 8.96 -6.64 -9.34
N ASP A 464 10.01 -6.45 -10.12
CA ASP A 464 10.06 -6.83 -11.53
C ASP A 464 11.35 -7.59 -11.81
N LEU A 465 11.33 -8.51 -12.79
CA LEU A 465 12.48 -9.36 -13.07
C LEU A 465 12.63 -9.71 -14.55
N VAL A 466 13.88 -9.81 -14.99
CA VAL A 466 14.23 -10.37 -16.30
C VAL A 466 15.36 -11.37 -16.14
N THR A 467 15.18 -12.56 -16.72
CA THR A 467 16.25 -13.56 -16.84
C THR A 467 16.72 -13.61 -18.29
N ALA A 468 18.00 -13.30 -18.52
CA ALA A 468 18.65 -13.34 -19.82
C ALA A 468 20.01 -14.04 -19.71
N ASP A 469 20.30 -14.99 -20.60
CA ASP A 469 21.56 -15.75 -20.62
C ASP A 469 21.95 -16.39 -19.28
N GLY A 470 20.94 -16.81 -18.51
CA GLY A 470 21.11 -17.39 -17.16
C GLY A 470 21.35 -16.37 -16.05
N VAL A 471 21.52 -15.08 -16.37
CA VAL A 471 21.60 -13.98 -15.39
C VAL A 471 20.20 -13.49 -15.06
N THR A 472 19.90 -13.33 -13.78
CA THR A 472 18.63 -12.78 -13.30
C THR A 472 18.85 -11.36 -12.77
N HIS A 473 18.09 -10.42 -13.32
CA HIS A 473 18.05 -9.02 -12.96
C HIS A 473 16.74 -8.78 -12.21
N VAL A 474 16.80 -8.24 -10.99
CA VAL A 474 15.62 -7.94 -10.18
C VAL A 474 15.65 -6.49 -9.77
N VAL A 475 14.52 -5.81 -9.89
CA VAL A 475 14.29 -4.49 -9.30
C VAL A 475 13.12 -4.56 -8.34
N THR A 476 13.14 -3.74 -7.29
CA THR A 476 12.09 -3.69 -6.27
C THR A 476 12.05 -2.34 -5.60
N GLU A 477 10.87 -2.00 -5.09
CA GLU A 477 10.65 -0.81 -4.27
C GLU A 477 10.93 -1.12 -2.79
N MET A 478 11.64 -0.22 -2.10
CA MET A 478 11.93 -0.28 -0.67
C MET A 478 11.37 0.97 0.02
N HIS A 479 10.57 0.81 1.07
CA HIS A 479 10.05 1.94 1.85
C HIS A 479 10.91 2.19 3.08
N GLY A 480 11.24 3.46 3.30
CA GLY A 480 11.74 3.98 4.55
C GLY A 480 10.71 4.88 5.24
N ASP A 481 11.13 5.51 6.33
CA ASP A 481 10.27 6.34 7.18
C ASP A 481 9.60 7.54 6.49
N ALA A 482 10.17 8.02 5.38
CA ALA A 482 9.66 9.17 4.61
C ALA A 482 10.10 9.15 3.13
N THR A 483 10.61 8.03 2.64
CA THR A 483 11.18 7.89 1.29
C THR A 483 10.83 6.52 0.74
N SER A 484 10.70 6.40 -0.58
CA SER A 484 10.69 5.11 -1.26
C SER A 484 11.81 5.09 -2.30
N THR A 485 12.52 3.96 -2.41
CA THR A 485 13.67 3.84 -3.31
C THR A 485 13.57 2.61 -4.19
N VAL A 486 14.17 2.70 -5.37
CA VAL A 486 14.32 1.56 -6.29
C VAL A 486 15.66 0.91 -6.05
N VAL A 487 15.65 -0.38 -5.76
CA VAL A 487 16.85 -1.21 -5.55
C VAL A 487 16.96 -2.25 -6.65
N TYR A 488 18.15 -2.38 -7.21
CA TYR A 488 18.51 -3.38 -8.20
C TYR A 488 19.40 -4.47 -7.57
N ARG A 489 19.15 -5.73 -7.92
CA ARG A 489 20.04 -6.87 -7.63
C ARG A 489 20.27 -7.72 -8.88
N ARG A 490 21.48 -8.26 -8.97
CA ARG A 490 21.93 -9.13 -10.07
C ARG A 490 22.37 -10.47 -9.53
N ARG A 491 21.83 -11.56 -10.10
CA ARG A 491 22.25 -12.93 -9.83
C ARG A 491 22.86 -13.53 -11.09
N ASP A 492 24.10 -13.99 -10.99
CA ASP A 492 24.79 -14.56 -12.14
C ASP A 492 24.26 -15.96 -12.51
N ALA A 493 24.73 -16.50 -13.64
CA ALA A 493 24.32 -17.82 -14.14
C ALA A 493 24.73 -19.00 -13.24
N LYS A 494 25.59 -18.78 -12.24
CA LYS A 494 25.95 -19.77 -11.22
C LYS A 494 25.06 -19.68 -9.98
N GLY A 495 24.14 -18.71 -9.95
CA GLY A 495 23.23 -18.49 -8.83
C GLY A 495 23.82 -17.62 -7.73
N VAL A 496 24.88 -16.84 -8.00
CA VAL A 496 25.55 -15.97 -7.02
C VAL A 496 25.12 -14.52 -7.22
N TRP A 497 24.71 -13.86 -6.13
CA TRP A 497 24.42 -12.43 -6.11
C TRP A 497 25.71 -11.60 -6.26
N SER A 498 25.66 -10.49 -7.01
CA SER A 498 26.80 -9.59 -7.16
C SER A 498 27.12 -8.81 -5.88
N ASP A 499 26.08 -8.42 -5.15
CA ASP A 499 26.11 -7.50 -4.01
C ASP A 499 24.84 -7.63 -3.16
N ALA A 500 24.73 -6.78 -2.13
CA ALA A 500 23.58 -6.70 -1.23
C ALA A 500 22.35 -5.97 -1.81
N GLY A 501 22.46 -5.37 -3.00
CA GLY A 501 21.51 -4.43 -3.57
C GLY A 501 22.13 -3.07 -3.85
N GLN A 502 21.81 -2.50 -5.01
CA GLN A 502 22.22 -1.16 -5.43
C GLN A 502 20.99 -0.27 -5.52
N THR A 503 20.93 0.79 -4.70
CA THR A 503 19.88 1.82 -4.84
C THR A 503 20.12 2.63 -6.11
N LEU A 504 19.16 2.59 -7.03
CA LEU A 504 19.25 3.29 -8.31
C LEU A 504 18.61 4.68 -8.32
N SER A 505 17.56 4.88 -7.51
CA SER A 505 16.79 6.13 -7.44
C SER A 505 17.43 7.17 -6.52
N GLY A 506 16.88 8.39 -6.56
CA GLY A 506 17.20 9.45 -5.59
C GLY A 506 16.55 9.27 -4.23
N LYS A 507 16.57 10.33 -3.41
CA LYS A 507 15.92 10.39 -2.09
C LYS A 507 14.42 10.79 -2.15
N GLY A 508 13.78 10.70 -3.33
CA GLY A 508 12.37 11.05 -3.54
C GLY A 508 11.39 9.93 -3.17
N GLN A 509 10.15 10.03 -3.66
CA GLN A 509 9.19 8.91 -3.68
C GLN A 509 9.33 8.16 -5.00
N ALA A 510 10.31 7.26 -5.10
CA ALA A 510 10.47 6.41 -6.29
C ALA A 510 9.56 5.17 -6.20
N ARG A 511 8.80 4.88 -7.25
CA ARG A 511 7.77 3.83 -7.28
C ARG A 511 7.77 3.03 -8.59
N PHE A 512 7.15 1.85 -8.54
CA PHE A 512 6.84 0.99 -9.71
C PHE A 512 8.03 0.74 -10.66
N PRO A 513 9.17 0.21 -10.16
CA PRO A 513 10.32 -0.03 -11.01
C PRO A 513 10.08 -1.15 -12.01
N ARG A 514 10.63 -1.00 -13.21
CA ARG A 514 10.61 -1.98 -14.30
C ARG A 514 12.00 -2.19 -14.87
N VAL A 515 12.31 -3.43 -15.27
CA VAL A 515 13.63 -3.79 -15.79
C VAL A 515 13.53 -4.46 -17.14
N ALA A 516 14.38 -4.07 -18.08
CA ALA A 516 14.51 -4.70 -19.38
C ALA A 516 15.97 -4.99 -19.72
N VAL A 517 16.21 -6.13 -20.36
CA VAL A 517 17.57 -6.59 -20.68
C VAL A 517 17.66 -7.08 -22.12
N ARG A 518 18.74 -6.70 -22.82
CA ARG A 518 19.11 -7.28 -24.12
C ARG A 518 20.63 -7.35 -24.23
N GLY A 519 21.18 -8.56 -24.21
CA GLY A 519 22.63 -8.74 -24.12
C GLY A 519 23.17 -8.09 -22.86
N ASN A 520 24.12 -7.16 -22.99
CA ASN A 520 24.70 -6.45 -21.85
C ASN A 520 23.92 -5.18 -21.48
N ASP A 521 22.97 -4.73 -22.30
CA ASP A 521 22.19 -3.54 -22.00
C ASP A 521 21.09 -3.87 -21.00
N VAL A 522 21.15 -3.22 -19.83
CA VAL A 522 20.14 -3.27 -18.77
C VAL A 522 19.56 -1.88 -18.61
N TRP A 523 18.25 -1.79 -18.72
CA TRP A 523 17.48 -0.56 -18.54
C TRP A 523 16.56 -0.72 -17.34
N VAL A 524 16.54 0.29 -16.47
CA VAL A 524 15.60 0.36 -15.35
C VAL A 524 14.83 1.66 -15.42
N ALA A 525 13.50 1.57 -15.47
CA ALA A 525 12.59 2.71 -15.45
C ALA A 525 11.79 2.73 -14.15
N TRP A 526 11.43 3.92 -13.67
CA TRP A 526 10.58 4.12 -12.49
C TRP A 526 9.89 5.47 -12.56
N GLU A 527 8.80 5.64 -11.82
CA GLU A 527 8.27 6.98 -11.55
C GLU A 527 8.88 7.54 -10.27
N GLU A 528 9.08 8.86 -10.21
CA GLU A 528 9.56 9.52 -9.01
C GLU A 528 8.81 10.82 -8.76
N ASP A 529 8.25 10.96 -7.55
CA ASP A 529 7.70 12.23 -7.07
C ASP A 529 8.54 12.76 -5.91
N ALA A 530 9.48 13.64 -6.22
CA ALA A 530 10.35 14.25 -5.21
C ALA A 530 9.63 15.31 -4.36
N VAL A 531 8.55 15.90 -4.88
CA VAL A 531 7.78 16.98 -4.23
C VAL A 531 6.31 16.77 -4.56
N GLN A 532 5.54 16.25 -3.60
CA GLN A 532 4.14 15.85 -3.82
C GLN A 532 3.12 16.99 -3.64
N VAL A 533 3.57 18.24 -3.52
CA VAL A 533 2.70 19.43 -3.43
C VAL A 533 3.23 20.51 -4.38
N PRO A 534 2.71 20.61 -5.63
CA PRO A 534 1.71 19.71 -6.22
C PRO A 534 2.27 18.33 -6.57
N HIS A 535 1.42 17.30 -6.58
CA HIS A 535 1.77 15.94 -7.01
C HIS A 535 2.07 15.93 -8.52
N ARG A 536 3.34 15.65 -8.85
CA ARG A 536 3.95 15.81 -10.19
C ARG A 536 5.00 14.72 -10.45
N PRO A 537 4.60 13.44 -10.46
CA PRO A 537 5.52 12.35 -10.74
C PRO A 537 6.11 12.48 -12.14
N VAL A 538 7.40 12.13 -12.24
CA VAL A 538 8.16 12.09 -13.50
C VAL A 538 8.59 10.66 -13.81
N ILE A 539 8.81 10.34 -15.09
CA ILE A 539 9.38 9.05 -15.48
C ILE A 539 10.89 9.18 -15.63
N ASN A 540 11.62 8.37 -14.86
CA ASN A 540 13.07 8.28 -14.86
C ASN A 540 13.53 6.96 -15.48
N LEU A 541 14.73 6.99 -16.07
CA LEU A 541 15.36 5.86 -16.74
C LEU A 541 16.85 5.84 -16.43
N ARG A 542 17.39 4.64 -16.21
CA ARG A 542 18.83 4.44 -15.99
C ARG A 542 19.35 3.27 -16.80
N HIS A 543 20.56 3.41 -17.32
CA HIS A 543 21.21 2.44 -18.19
C HIS A 543 22.46 1.83 -17.54
N SER A 544 22.65 0.55 -17.78
CA SER A 544 23.91 -0.15 -17.62
C SER A 544 24.27 -0.85 -18.93
N ALA A 545 25.48 -0.61 -19.43
CA ALA A 545 25.98 -1.20 -20.68
C ALA A 545 26.85 -2.46 -20.45
N ASP A 546 27.03 -2.87 -19.18
CA ASP A 546 27.93 -3.94 -18.77
C ASP A 546 27.21 -5.06 -18.00
N GLY A 547 25.93 -5.25 -18.30
CA GLY A 547 25.11 -6.32 -17.72
C GLY A 547 24.71 -6.04 -16.27
N GLY A 548 24.56 -4.76 -15.88
CA GLY A 548 24.11 -4.35 -14.55
C GLY A 548 25.23 -4.21 -13.52
N ALA A 549 26.51 -4.18 -13.95
CA ALA A 549 27.64 -4.05 -13.02
C ALA A 549 27.88 -2.59 -12.64
N THR A 550 27.75 -1.67 -13.59
CA THR A 550 27.84 -0.22 -13.37
C THR A 550 26.70 0.52 -14.05
N TRP A 551 26.35 1.70 -13.54
CA TRP A 551 25.19 2.46 -13.98
C TRP A 551 25.56 3.89 -14.37
N ALA A 552 25.01 4.35 -15.50
CA ALA A 552 25.07 5.73 -15.95
C ALA A 552 24.29 6.68 -15.02
N SER A 553 24.24 7.97 -15.36
CA SER A 553 23.33 8.93 -14.71
C SER A 553 21.87 8.58 -15.00
N THR A 554 20.98 9.05 -14.12
CA THR A 554 19.53 8.97 -14.35
C THR A 554 19.12 10.02 -15.37
N ASP A 555 18.37 9.60 -16.39
CA ASP A 555 17.71 10.48 -17.36
C ASP A 555 16.22 10.60 -17.02
N THR A 556 15.68 11.81 -17.02
CA THR A 556 14.24 12.03 -16.92
C THR A 556 13.64 11.98 -18.33
N VAL A 557 12.88 10.92 -18.59
CA VAL A 557 12.22 10.67 -19.89
C VAL A 557 10.99 11.57 -20.05
N ARG A 558 10.22 11.74 -18.97
CA ARG A 558 8.98 12.52 -19.02
C ARG A 558 8.80 13.36 -17.76
N SER A 559 8.60 14.67 -17.97
CA SER A 559 8.18 15.64 -16.96
C SER A 559 7.21 16.63 -17.62
N LEU A 560 6.15 17.00 -16.90
CA LEU A 560 5.07 17.86 -17.40
C LEU A 560 4.36 18.58 -16.24
N GLU A 561 3.58 19.61 -16.56
CA GLU A 561 2.59 20.19 -15.64
C GLU A 561 1.36 19.27 -15.57
N GLY A 562 1.52 18.17 -14.84
CA GLY A 562 0.55 17.08 -14.73
C GLY A 562 1.21 15.86 -14.10
N ARG A 563 0.70 14.66 -14.38
CA ARG A 563 1.24 13.41 -13.80
C ARG A 563 1.68 12.48 -14.93
N ALA A 564 2.90 11.96 -14.87
CA ALA A 564 3.33 10.82 -15.68
C ALA A 564 3.69 9.66 -14.74
N GLU A 565 2.99 8.55 -14.90
CA GLU A 565 2.91 7.49 -13.89
C GLU A 565 2.98 6.10 -14.52
N HIS A 566 3.25 5.09 -13.69
CA HIS A 566 3.21 3.66 -14.03
C HIS A 566 3.95 3.31 -15.33
N PRO A 567 5.28 3.56 -15.41
CA PRO A 567 6.04 3.22 -16.59
C PRO A 567 6.16 1.70 -16.76
N ASP A 568 6.27 1.26 -18.01
CA ASP A 568 6.78 -0.04 -18.41
C ASP A 568 7.92 0.12 -19.42
N VAL A 569 8.85 -0.84 -19.47
CA VAL A 569 10.04 -0.76 -20.33
C VAL A 569 10.37 -2.11 -20.98
N ALA A 570 10.73 -2.06 -22.26
CA ALA A 570 11.34 -3.17 -22.99
C ALA A 570 12.50 -2.66 -23.87
N VAL A 571 13.24 -3.58 -24.50
CA VAL A 571 14.37 -3.22 -25.38
C VAL A 571 14.06 -3.53 -26.84
N ALA A 572 14.08 -2.49 -27.68
CA ALA A 572 13.93 -2.59 -29.13
C ALA A 572 15.02 -3.45 -29.78
N ALA A 573 14.80 -3.86 -31.05
CA ALA A 573 15.80 -4.52 -31.89
C ALA A 573 17.10 -3.71 -32.02
N SER A 574 17.00 -2.39 -31.93
CA SER A 574 18.11 -1.42 -31.95
C SER A 574 18.96 -1.40 -30.68
N GLY A 575 18.52 -2.05 -29.59
CA GLY A 575 19.12 -1.91 -28.25
C GLY A 575 18.63 -0.69 -27.47
N LYS A 576 17.78 0.15 -28.07
CA LYS A 576 17.17 1.31 -27.40
C LYS A 576 15.96 0.91 -26.55
N PRO A 577 15.70 1.62 -25.45
CA PRO A 577 14.56 1.31 -24.59
C PRO A 577 13.27 1.87 -25.20
N VAL A 578 12.21 1.07 -25.17
CA VAL A 578 10.84 1.46 -25.49
C VAL A 578 10.10 1.57 -24.17
N LEU A 579 9.54 2.74 -23.88
CA LEU A 579 8.76 2.99 -22.68
C LEU A 579 7.29 3.23 -23.04
N ALA A 580 6.39 2.77 -22.18
CA ALA A 580 4.99 3.17 -22.16
C ALA A 580 4.64 3.66 -20.75
N TRP A 581 3.77 4.66 -20.64
CA TRP A 581 3.33 5.22 -19.35
C TRP A 581 1.93 5.80 -19.50
N GLN A 582 1.24 6.02 -18.38
CA GLN A 582 0.02 6.83 -18.36
C GLN A 582 0.38 8.28 -18.07
N GLU A 583 -0.29 9.24 -18.71
CA GLU A 583 -0.16 10.64 -18.33
C GLU A 583 -1.47 11.42 -18.36
N ILE A 584 -1.54 12.44 -17.52
CA ILE A 584 -2.63 13.42 -17.45
C ILE A 584 -2.07 14.84 -17.41
N GLN A 585 -2.79 15.77 -18.06
CA GLN A 585 -2.54 17.21 -18.05
C GLN A 585 -3.85 17.92 -17.69
N ALA A 586 -3.77 19.21 -17.35
CA ALA A 586 -4.96 20.03 -17.10
C ALA A 586 -5.96 19.93 -18.27
N ASP A 587 -7.24 19.73 -17.94
CA ASP A 587 -8.36 19.57 -18.86
C ASP A 587 -8.22 18.40 -19.86
N GLN A 588 -7.36 17.41 -19.57
CA GLN A 588 -7.17 16.22 -20.36
C GLN A 588 -7.47 14.95 -19.54
N PRO A 589 -8.01 13.88 -20.15
CA PRO A 589 -8.06 12.56 -19.54
C PRO A 589 -6.66 11.94 -19.43
N PHE A 590 -6.54 10.95 -18.56
CA PHE A 590 -5.42 10.01 -18.56
C PHE A 590 -5.32 9.26 -19.88
N ASP A 591 -4.14 9.25 -20.49
CA ASP A 591 -3.85 8.51 -21.72
C ASP A 591 -2.58 7.68 -21.63
N ILE A 592 -2.50 6.68 -22.50
CA ILE A 592 -1.31 5.86 -22.70
C ILE A 592 -0.41 6.49 -23.75
N MET A 593 0.82 6.75 -23.33
CA MET A 593 1.90 7.26 -24.16
C MET A 593 2.92 6.14 -24.41
N VAL A 594 3.60 6.19 -25.55
CA VAL A 594 4.71 5.28 -25.89
C VAL A 594 5.84 6.03 -26.58
N GLN A 595 7.08 5.67 -26.29
CA GLN A 595 8.27 6.25 -26.93
C GLN A 595 9.44 5.27 -26.99
N GLU A 596 10.09 5.15 -28.13
CA GLU A 596 11.44 4.59 -28.23
C GLU A 596 12.47 5.68 -27.95
N VAL A 597 13.01 5.69 -26.73
CA VAL A 597 13.86 6.79 -26.24
C VAL A 597 15.19 6.81 -26.98
N GLY A 598 15.55 7.99 -27.49
CA GLY A 598 16.73 8.20 -28.32
C GLY A 598 16.52 7.90 -29.82
N THR A 599 15.34 7.39 -30.19
CA THR A 599 14.92 7.21 -31.60
C THR A 599 13.79 8.19 -31.95
N ASP A 600 12.73 8.21 -31.14
CA ASP A 600 11.54 9.02 -31.36
C ASP A 600 11.75 10.45 -30.86
N ALA A 601 11.37 11.44 -31.68
CA ALA A 601 11.49 12.85 -31.31
C ALA A 601 10.52 13.29 -30.20
N GLN A 602 9.35 12.67 -30.11
CA GLN A 602 8.30 12.94 -29.14
C GLN A 602 7.52 11.64 -28.84
N PRO A 603 6.91 11.50 -27.66
CA PRO A 603 6.04 10.38 -27.36
C PRO A 603 4.79 10.38 -28.25
N ARG A 604 4.30 9.18 -28.55
CA ARG A 604 3.03 8.96 -29.27
C ARG A 604 1.93 8.62 -28.27
N ASN A 605 0.78 9.25 -28.41
CA ASN A 605 -0.42 8.88 -27.68
C ASN A 605 -1.14 7.71 -28.38
N LEU A 606 -1.41 6.63 -27.66
CA LEU A 606 -2.05 5.41 -28.16
C LEU A 606 -3.56 5.38 -27.91
N SER A 607 -4.05 6.05 -26.87
CA SER A 607 -5.41 5.87 -26.37
C SER A 607 -6.37 7.02 -26.65
N ARG A 608 -5.87 8.22 -26.98
CA ARG A 608 -6.71 9.41 -27.20
C ARG A 608 -7.74 9.24 -28.30
N ALA A 609 -7.37 8.58 -29.39
CA ALA A 609 -8.25 8.45 -30.55
C ALA A 609 -9.55 7.74 -30.17
N GLY A 610 -10.69 8.39 -30.44
CA GLY A 610 -12.02 7.84 -30.16
C GLY A 610 -12.60 8.16 -28.78
N LYS A 611 -11.88 8.85 -27.89
CA LYS A 611 -12.45 9.34 -26.63
C LYS A 611 -13.34 10.56 -26.88
N SER A 612 -14.51 10.60 -26.22
CA SER A 612 -15.35 11.79 -26.12
C SER A 612 -15.12 12.46 -24.77
N VAL A 613 -14.97 13.78 -24.77
CA VAL A 613 -14.88 14.60 -23.55
C VAL A 613 -15.98 15.64 -23.63
N ASP A 614 -16.87 15.67 -22.65
CA ASP A 614 -18.01 16.58 -22.63
C ASP A 614 -17.78 17.67 -21.59
N ALA A 615 -17.86 18.94 -22.03
CA ALA A 615 -17.77 20.09 -21.12
C ALA A 615 -18.91 20.00 -20.08
N GLY A 616 -18.54 19.87 -18.80
CA GLY A 616 -19.50 19.77 -17.69
C GLY A 616 -20.58 20.87 -17.74
N VAL A 617 -21.70 20.64 -17.06
CA VAL A 617 -22.84 21.59 -17.04
C VAL A 617 -22.75 22.51 -15.83
N LEU A 618 -23.15 23.78 -15.97
CA LEU A 618 -22.96 24.82 -14.93
C LEU A 618 -23.58 24.53 -13.56
N ASP A 619 -24.58 23.65 -13.50
CA ASP A 619 -25.31 23.26 -12.30
C ASP A 619 -24.95 21.85 -11.80
N ASP A 620 -23.86 21.28 -12.33
CA ASP A 620 -23.19 20.08 -11.83
C ASP A 620 -21.72 20.43 -11.57
N THR A 621 -21.27 20.35 -10.32
CA THR A 621 -19.90 20.80 -9.97
C THR A 621 -18.84 19.76 -10.27
N ARG A 622 -19.24 18.54 -10.55
CA ARG A 622 -18.33 17.46 -10.92
C ARG A 622 -17.55 17.82 -12.19
N SER A 623 -16.43 17.14 -12.42
CA SER A 623 -15.57 17.38 -13.58
C SER A 623 -16.31 17.24 -14.94
N PRO A 624 -15.73 17.67 -16.05
CA PRO A 624 -16.16 17.19 -17.36
C PRO A 624 -16.03 15.65 -17.44
N HIS A 625 -16.80 15.01 -18.31
CA HIS A 625 -16.69 13.58 -18.56
C HIS A 625 -15.32 13.26 -19.18
N TYR A 626 -14.47 12.54 -18.44
CA TYR A 626 -13.07 12.26 -18.81
C TYR A 626 -12.73 10.76 -18.76
N PRO A 627 -12.95 10.00 -19.85
CA PRO A 627 -12.57 8.60 -19.85
C PRO A 627 -11.05 8.41 -19.75
N ALA A 628 -10.61 7.59 -18.81
CA ALA A 628 -9.23 7.30 -18.49
C ALA A 628 -8.72 6.05 -19.22
N SER A 629 -7.42 6.07 -19.53
CA SER A 629 -6.65 4.90 -19.95
C SER A 629 -5.43 4.81 -19.05
N VAL A 630 -5.28 3.70 -18.33
CA VAL A 630 -4.30 3.56 -17.24
C VAL A 630 -3.59 2.21 -17.25
N LEU A 631 -2.54 2.11 -16.44
CA LEU A 631 -1.79 0.88 -16.16
C LEU A 631 -1.30 0.14 -17.43
N PRO A 632 -0.44 0.76 -18.26
CA PRO A 632 0.05 0.14 -19.47
C PRO A 632 1.10 -0.95 -19.17
N ASN A 633 1.09 -2.00 -20.00
CA ASN A 633 2.17 -2.96 -20.10
C ASN A 633 2.61 -3.17 -21.54
N LEU A 634 3.91 -3.41 -21.75
CA LEU A 634 4.48 -3.48 -23.09
C LEU A 634 5.45 -4.63 -23.28
N THR A 635 5.55 -5.09 -24.52
CA THR A 635 6.49 -6.14 -24.94
C THR A 635 7.05 -5.86 -26.33
N VAL A 636 8.24 -6.38 -26.58
CA VAL A 636 8.93 -6.28 -27.88
C VAL A 636 9.26 -7.69 -28.38
N ALA A 637 8.81 -8.00 -29.60
CA ALA A 637 9.16 -9.25 -30.26
C ALA A 637 10.59 -9.22 -30.79
N ALA A 638 11.18 -10.40 -30.99
CA ALA A 638 12.52 -10.54 -31.58
C ALA A 638 12.63 -9.90 -32.99
N ASP A 639 11.53 -9.86 -33.74
CA ASP A 639 11.42 -9.25 -35.08
C ASP A 639 11.20 -7.73 -35.08
N GLY A 640 11.13 -7.10 -33.90
CA GLY A 640 10.99 -5.65 -33.74
C GLY A 640 9.55 -5.14 -33.58
N ARG A 641 8.54 -6.01 -33.63
CA ARG A 641 7.17 -5.62 -33.27
C ARG A 641 7.09 -5.16 -31.81
N VAL A 642 6.22 -4.20 -31.54
CA VAL A 642 5.93 -3.72 -30.18
C VAL A 642 4.44 -3.92 -29.92
N ALA A 643 4.07 -4.41 -28.75
CA ALA A 643 2.68 -4.44 -28.30
C ALA A 643 2.56 -3.70 -26.97
N VAL A 644 1.47 -2.96 -26.79
CA VAL A 644 1.09 -2.28 -25.55
C VAL A 644 -0.35 -2.67 -25.23
N ALA A 645 -0.60 -3.10 -24.00
CA ALA A 645 -1.93 -3.36 -23.46
C ALA A 645 -2.23 -2.42 -22.29
N TRP A 646 -3.48 -2.00 -22.11
CA TRP A 646 -3.91 -1.11 -21.03
C TRP A 646 -5.39 -1.29 -20.72
N GLN A 647 -5.83 -0.81 -19.55
CA GLN A 647 -7.25 -0.75 -19.21
C GLN A 647 -7.85 0.62 -19.58
N ASP A 648 -9.09 0.63 -20.05
CA ASP A 648 -9.72 1.78 -20.70
C ASP A 648 -11.23 1.81 -20.43
N ASN A 649 -11.75 2.89 -19.85
CA ASN A 649 -13.18 3.04 -19.52
C ASN A 649 -13.94 3.93 -20.52
N ARG A 650 -13.45 4.13 -21.75
CA ARG A 650 -14.10 5.01 -22.76
C ARG A 650 -15.54 4.65 -23.14
N ASN A 651 -15.93 3.41 -22.88
CA ASN A 651 -17.24 2.89 -23.21
C ASN A 651 -18.16 2.79 -21.98
N ASP A 652 -17.62 3.10 -20.80
CA ASP A 652 -18.45 3.29 -19.61
C ASP A 652 -19.43 4.44 -19.84
N GLN A 653 -20.60 4.35 -19.22
CA GLN A 653 -21.65 5.33 -19.41
C GLN A 653 -21.39 6.64 -18.65
N ASP A 654 -20.64 6.57 -17.54
CA ASP A 654 -20.27 7.69 -16.68
C ASP A 654 -18.86 7.49 -16.06
N PRO A 655 -17.82 7.36 -16.89
CA PRO A 655 -16.48 7.02 -16.43
C PRO A 655 -15.95 8.01 -15.41
N LEU A 656 -15.24 7.43 -14.46
CA LEU A 656 -14.72 8.00 -13.23
C LEU A 656 -15.79 8.27 -12.17
N TRP A 657 -17.08 8.12 -12.43
CA TRP A 657 -18.16 8.60 -11.55
C TRP A 657 -19.11 7.48 -11.15
N THR A 658 -19.75 7.64 -9.99
CA THR A 658 -20.76 6.70 -9.48
C THR A 658 -22.18 6.99 -10.00
N GLY A 659 -22.32 7.42 -11.27
CA GLY A 659 -23.60 7.67 -11.93
C GLY A 659 -23.97 9.15 -12.13
N ALA A 660 -24.91 9.42 -13.05
CA ALA A 660 -25.20 10.73 -13.64
C ALA A 660 -26.66 11.19 -13.49
N ALA A 661 -26.96 12.40 -13.98
CA ALA A 661 -28.34 12.88 -14.03
C ALA A 661 -29.22 11.94 -14.88
N ALA A 662 -30.28 11.39 -14.27
CA ALA A 662 -31.25 10.44 -14.86
C ALA A 662 -30.79 8.97 -15.00
N TYR A 663 -29.56 8.63 -14.62
CA TYR A 663 -29.05 7.26 -14.63
C TYR A 663 -28.10 7.06 -13.46
N GLY A 664 -28.28 5.98 -12.70
CA GLY A 664 -27.60 5.80 -11.43
C GLY A 664 -26.99 4.42 -11.34
N ASP A 665 -25.66 4.38 -11.21
CA ASP A 665 -24.89 3.15 -11.03
C ASP A 665 -24.48 2.90 -9.59
N GLY A 666 -24.75 3.85 -8.70
CA GLY A 666 -24.28 3.81 -7.33
C GLY A 666 -22.78 3.59 -7.29
N SER A 667 -22.32 2.90 -6.27
CA SER A 667 -20.90 2.58 -6.05
C SER A 667 -20.39 1.40 -6.88
N ASN A 668 -20.93 1.16 -8.07
CA ASN A 668 -20.38 0.15 -8.98
C ASN A 668 -19.05 0.63 -9.58
N PRO A 669 -18.07 -0.26 -9.81
CA PRO A 669 -16.87 0.09 -10.54
C PRO A 669 -17.18 0.33 -12.02
N ASP A 670 -16.41 1.21 -12.66
CA ASP A 670 -16.48 1.48 -14.10
C ASP A 670 -16.36 0.22 -14.97
N ASP A 671 -17.00 0.25 -16.15
CA ASP A 671 -16.81 -0.67 -17.28
C ASP A 671 -15.42 -0.48 -17.89
N TRP A 672 -14.41 -1.00 -17.20
CA TRP A 672 -13.05 -1.07 -17.71
C TRP A 672 -12.93 -2.15 -18.79
N GLN A 673 -12.34 -1.79 -19.93
CA GLN A 673 -12.01 -2.72 -21.01
C GLN A 673 -10.50 -2.83 -21.23
N VAL A 674 -10.04 -4.00 -21.67
CA VAL A 674 -8.64 -4.19 -22.07
C VAL A 674 -8.45 -3.83 -23.54
N GLN A 675 -7.58 -2.87 -23.81
CA GLN A 675 -7.18 -2.47 -25.16
C GLN A 675 -5.77 -2.96 -25.47
N VAL A 676 -5.51 -3.31 -26.74
CA VAL A 676 -4.18 -3.74 -27.20
C VAL A 676 -3.84 -3.07 -28.52
N ALA A 677 -2.71 -2.36 -28.56
CA ALA A 677 -2.15 -1.78 -29.78
C ALA A 677 -0.84 -2.46 -30.16
N VAL A 678 -0.63 -2.65 -31.48
CA VAL A 678 0.59 -3.27 -32.01
C VAL A 678 1.25 -2.35 -33.04
N ARG A 679 2.54 -2.08 -32.84
CA ARG A 679 3.46 -1.54 -33.85
C ARG A 679 4.05 -2.70 -34.64
N ASP A 680 3.83 -2.71 -35.95
CA ASP A 680 4.48 -3.69 -36.81
C ASP A 680 6.00 -3.48 -36.91
N ALA A 681 6.73 -4.44 -37.47
CA ALA A 681 8.17 -4.35 -37.64
C ALA A 681 8.60 -3.25 -38.63
N ALA A 682 7.68 -2.74 -39.46
CA ALA A 682 7.92 -1.59 -40.34
C ALA A 682 7.71 -0.24 -39.62
N GLY A 683 7.23 -0.25 -38.38
CA GLY A 683 7.03 0.93 -37.53
C GLY A 683 5.60 1.48 -37.51
N ALA A 684 4.65 0.87 -38.21
CA ALA A 684 3.27 1.36 -38.25
C ALA A 684 2.44 0.79 -37.09
N TRP A 685 1.76 1.67 -36.36
CA TRP A 685 0.80 1.29 -35.32
C TRP A 685 -0.55 0.94 -35.95
N LYS A 686 -1.09 -0.22 -35.57
CA LYS A 686 -2.46 -0.64 -35.89
C LYS A 686 -3.47 0.03 -34.97
N THR A 687 -4.73 0.06 -35.39
CA THR A 687 -5.86 0.42 -34.52
C THR A 687 -5.91 -0.53 -33.31
N PRO A 688 -6.12 -0.02 -32.09
CA PRO A 688 -6.26 -0.87 -30.92
C PRO A 688 -7.42 -1.86 -31.05
N VAL A 689 -7.26 -3.05 -30.48
CA VAL A 689 -8.29 -4.09 -30.38
C VAL A 689 -8.75 -4.17 -28.92
N SER A 690 -10.06 -4.14 -28.70
CA SER A 690 -10.67 -4.38 -27.38
C SER A 690 -10.83 -5.88 -27.13
N LEU A 691 -10.40 -6.34 -25.96
CA LEU A 691 -10.53 -7.73 -25.49
C LEU A 691 -11.55 -7.89 -24.35
N GLY A 692 -11.88 -6.78 -23.68
CA GLY A 692 -12.79 -6.78 -22.55
C GLY A 692 -14.25 -6.94 -22.93
N ALA A 693 -15.07 -7.28 -21.94
CA ALA A 693 -16.53 -7.22 -22.04
C ALA A 693 -17.03 -5.77 -21.84
N THR A 694 -18.31 -5.52 -22.11
CA THR A 694 -18.96 -4.20 -21.94
C THR A 694 -19.88 -4.17 -20.71
N ASP A 695 -19.68 -5.11 -19.79
CA ASP A 695 -20.49 -5.32 -18.58
C ASP A 695 -19.61 -5.80 -17.41
N ARG A 696 -18.31 -5.45 -17.46
CA ARG A 696 -17.28 -5.97 -16.54
C ARG A 696 -16.25 -4.89 -16.24
N ALA A 697 -15.71 -4.93 -15.04
CA ALA A 697 -14.47 -4.24 -14.74
C ALA A 697 -13.29 -5.14 -15.13
N ASP A 698 -12.85 -5.06 -16.40
CA ASP A 698 -11.66 -5.76 -16.90
C ASP A 698 -10.40 -4.90 -16.68
N ARG A 699 -9.51 -5.34 -15.79
CA ARG A 699 -8.40 -4.53 -15.26
C ARG A 699 -7.05 -5.25 -15.35
N HIS A 700 -5.98 -4.48 -15.13
CA HIS A 700 -4.62 -5.01 -14.93
C HIS A 700 -4.12 -5.94 -16.04
N PRO A 701 -4.17 -5.53 -17.32
CA PRO A 701 -3.69 -6.38 -18.40
C PRO A 701 -2.16 -6.46 -18.39
N ASP A 702 -1.63 -7.64 -18.69
CA ASP A 702 -0.24 -7.83 -19.07
C ASP A 702 -0.17 -8.45 -20.46
N VAL A 703 0.93 -8.20 -21.19
CA VAL A 703 1.09 -8.59 -22.59
C VAL A 703 2.49 -9.09 -22.89
N ILE A 704 2.61 -10.21 -23.61
CA ILE A 704 3.92 -10.76 -23.99
C ILE A 704 3.90 -11.46 -25.35
N PHE A 705 5.00 -11.35 -26.10
CA PHE A 705 5.27 -12.24 -27.22
C PHE A 705 5.92 -13.54 -26.72
N GLY A 706 5.28 -14.68 -26.98
CA GLY A 706 5.85 -15.99 -26.69
C GLY A 706 7.02 -16.35 -27.61
N GLY A 707 7.79 -17.38 -27.25
CA GLY A 707 8.93 -17.85 -28.05
C GLY A 707 8.56 -18.37 -29.45
N ASN A 708 7.28 -18.68 -29.67
CA ASN A 708 6.72 -19.06 -30.97
C ASN A 708 6.21 -17.86 -31.80
N GLY A 709 6.27 -16.64 -31.27
CA GLY A 709 5.81 -15.41 -31.91
C GLY A 709 4.32 -15.09 -31.72
N ASP A 710 3.56 -15.94 -31.03
CA ASP A 710 2.17 -15.64 -30.63
C ASP A 710 2.17 -14.50 -29.60
N LEU A 711 1.20 -13.58 -29.70
CA LEU A 711 0.98 -12.51 -28.73
C LEU A 711 -0.06 -12.98 -27.71
N VAL A 712 0.30 -12.96 -26.43
CA VAL A 712 -0.57 -13.40 -25.32
C VAL A 712 -0.89 -12.20 -24.44
N VAL A 713 -2.16 -12.05 -24.07
CA VAL A 713 -2.64 -11.02 -23.14
C VAL A 713 -3.41 -11.72 -22.02
N ALA A 714 -3.17 -11.32 -20.78
CA ALA A 714 -3.88 -11.81 -19.61
C ALA A 714 -4.34 -10.63 -18.75
N TRP A 715 -5.52 -10.73 -18.14
CA TRP A 715 -6.13 -9.63 -17.37
C TRP A 715 -7.08 -10.15 -16.30
N GLU A 716 -7.46 -9.27 -15.38
CA GLU A 716 -8.50 -9.52 -14.38
C GLU A 716 -9.88 -9.19 -14.93
N SER A 717 -10.91 -9.92 -14.52
CA SER A 717 -12.30 -9.62 -14.85
C SER A 717 -13.19 -9.72 -13.62
N LYS A 718 -14.00 -8.69 -13.36
CA LYS A 718 -14.95 -8.62 -12.24
C LYS A 718 -16.34 -8.21 -12.75
N GLU A 719 -17.38 -8.77 -12.14
CA GLU A 719 -18.74 -8.21 -12.30
C GLU A 719 -18.78 -6.77 -11.74
N GLN A 720 -19.53 -5.89 -12.40
CA GLN A 720 -19.69 -4.48 -11.99
C GLN A 720 -20.55 -4.35 -10.73
N GLU A 721 -19.99 -4.81 -9.62
CA GLU A 721 -20.55 -4.69 -8.28
C GLU A 721 -19.44 -4.25 -7.33
N PRO A 722 -19.73 -3.39 -6.34
CA PRO A 722 -18.72 -2.91 -5.40
C PRO A 722 -18.01 -4.06 -4.69
N ALA A 723 -18.75 -5.01 -4.14
CA ALA A 723 -18.20 -6.18 -3.45
C ALA A 723 -19.08 -7.43 -3.56
N GLY A 724 -18.62 -8.51 -2.96
CA GLY A 724 -19.31 -9.80 -2.95
C GLY A 724 -19.12 -10.58 -4.26
N LYS A 725 -18.25 -10.08 -5.15
CA LYS A 725 -17.90 -10.72 -6.42
C LYS A 725 -16.41 -11.00 -6.44
N ASN A 726 -16.05 -12.23 -6.81
CA ASN A 726 -14.66 -12.59 -6.98
C ASN A 726 -14.14 -12.11 -8.33
N ILE A 727 -12.85 -11.79 -8.33
CA ILE A 727 -12.11 -11.45 -9.54
C ILE A 727 -11.62 -12.74 -10.19
N ALA A 728 -11.84 -12.85 -11.49
CA ALA A 728 -11.36 -13.90 -12.35
C ALA A 728 -10.09 -13.46 -13.09
N VAL A 729 -9.28 -14.43 -13.55
CA VAL A 729 -8.16 -14.20 -14.47
C VAL A 729 -8.51 -14.79 -15.83
N LEU A 730 -8.43 -13.97 -16.86
CA LEU A 730 -8.69 -14.33 -18.26
C LEU A 730 -7.41 -14.20 -19.09
N ALA A 731 -7.36 -14.90 -20.22
CA ALA A 731 -6.31 -14.71 -21.22
C ALA A 731 -6.80 -14.91 -22.66
N ALA A 732 -6.17 -14.23 -23.61
CA ALA A 732 -6.40 -14.38 -25.04
C ALA A 732 -5.08 -14.45 -25.80
N VAL A 733 -5.09 -15.14 -26.94
CA VAL A 733 -3.90 -15.40 -27.76
C VAL A 733 -4.15 -14.96 -29.19
N SER A 734 -3.18 -14.27 -29.79
CA SER A 734 -3.16 -13.88 -31.19
C SER A 734 -1.99 -14.54 -31.92
N GLY A 735 -2.33 -15.32 -32.96
CA GLY A 735 -1.35 -15.95 -33.86
C GLY A 735 -1.04 -15.14 -35.13
N ASP A 736 -1.66 -13.97 -35.31
CA ASP A 736 -1.55 -13.12 -36.51
C ASP A 736 -0.93 -11.74 -36.23
N GLY A 737 -0.20 -11.64 -35.10
CA GLY A 737 0.48 -10.41 -34.71
C GLY A 737 -0.48 -9.31 -34.25
N GLY A 738 -1.45 -9.70 -33.44
CA GLY A 738 -2.42 -8.82 -32.76
C GLY A 738 -3.49 -8.25 -33.68
N ALA A 739 -3.72 -8.83 -34.87
CA ALA A 739 -4.83 -8.40 -35.71
C ALA A 739 -6.15 -8.99 -35.24
N THR A 740 -6.14 -10.25 -34.79
CA THR A 740 -7.27 -10.91 -34.14
C THR A 740 -6.80 -11.72 -32.94
N PHE A 741 -7.69 -11.90 -31.97
CA PHE A 741 -7.44 -12.68 -30.76
C PHE A 741 -8.44 -13.84 -30.64
N SER A 742 -8.01 -14.91 -29.98
CA SER A 742 -8.91 -15.98 -29.55
C SER A 742 -10.00 -15.42 -28.64
N ALA A 743 -11.12 -16.15 -28.50
CA ALA A 743 -12.05 -15.90 -27.41
C ALA A 743 -11.30 -15.95 -26.05
N PRO A 744 -11.67 -15.10 -25.07
CA PRO A 744 -11.08 -15.14 -23.75
C PRO A 744 -11.22 -16.53 -23.10
N THR A 745 -10.10 -17.05 -22.60
CA THR A 745 -10.03 -18.29 -21.84
C THR A 745 -9.98 -17.95 -20.35
N VAL A 746 -10.84 -18.57 -19.56
CA VAL A 746 -10.84 -18.44 -18.11
C VAL A 746 -9.70 -19.28 -17.52
N LEU A 747 -8.76 -18.65 -16.84
CA LEU A 747 -7.66 -19.31 -16.13
C LEU A 747 -7.99 -19.54 -14.64
N ALA A 748 -8.75 -18.63 -14.04
CA ALA A 748 -9.25 -18.76 -12.67
C ALA A 748 -10.58 -18.01 -12.53
N ALA A 749 -11.65 -18.66 -12.07
CA ALA A 749 -12.94 -18.02 -11.79
C ALA A 749 -13.77 -18.83 -10.78
N GLU A 750 -13.15 -19.22 -9.67
CA GLU A 750 -13.88 -20.03 -8.68
C GLU A 750 -14.89 -19.17 -7.91
N PRO A 751 -16.10 -19.68 -7.62
CA PRO A 751 -17.14 -18.94 -6.89
C PRO A 751 -16.74 -18.50 -5.48
N THR A 752 -15.68 -19.08 -4.91
CA THR A 752 -15.27 -18.86 -3.51
C THR A 752 -13.82 -18.39 -3.37
N THR A 753 -13.15 -18.03 -4.47
CA THR A 753 -11.75 -17.60 -4.45
C THR A 753 -11.56 -16.39 -5.33
N MET A 754 -10.76 -15.44 -4.85
CA MET A 754 -10.38 -14.26 -5.60
C MET A 754 -8.97 -14.47 -6.20
N SER A 755 -8.81 -14.07 -7.46
CA SER A 755 -7.55 -14.14 -8.21
C SER A 755 -7.21 -12.76 -8.76
N GLN A 756 -5.98 -12.27 -8.56
CA GLN A 756 -5.62 -10.91 -8.94
C GLN A 756 -4.15 -10.79 -9.39
N ARG A 757 -3.90 -9.73 -10.16
CA ARG A 757 -2.64 -9.24 -10.72
C ARG A 757 -1.91 -10.28 -11.57
N PRO A 758 -2.50 -10.71 -12.69
CA PRO A 758 -1.81 -11.60 -13.62
C PRO A 758 -0.58 -10.91 -14.22
N ARG A 759 0.55 -11.62 -14.23
CA ARG A 759 1.79 -11.20 -14.88
C ARG A 759 2.32 -12.31 -15.78
N LEU A 760 2.78 -11.95 -16.97
CA LEU A 760 3.24 -12.84 -18.01
C LEU A 760 4.77 -12.84 -18.10
N GLY A 761 5.32 -13.99 -18.47
CA GLY A 761 6.74 -14.15 -18.76
C GLY A 761 6.97 -15.30 -19.73
N VAL A 762 8.15 -15.31 -20.36
CA VAL A 762 8.57 -16.41 -21.24
C VAL A 762 9.52 -17.34 -20.48
N ASP A 763 9.20 -18.62 -20.45
CA ASP A 763 10.06 -19.67 -19.91
C ASP A 763 11.20 -20.00 -20.88
N LYS A 764 12.22 -20.72 -20.40
CA LYS A 764 13.41 -21.07 -21.19
C LYS A 764 13.11 -21.88 -22.45
N ASP A 765 12.01 -22.63 -22.46
CA ASP A 765 11.55 -23.42 -23.61
C ASP A 765 10.70 -22.59 -24.61
N GLY A 766 10.52 -21.29 -24.37
CA GLY A 766 9.72 -20.39 -25.18
C GLY A 766 8.23 -20.40 -24.86
N SER A 767 7.77 -21.21 -23.90
CA SER A 767 6.38 -21.18 -23.45
C SER A 767 6.06 -19.92 -22.66
N VAL A 768 4.78 -19.53 -22.66
CA VAL A 768 4.31 -18.36 -21.91
C VAL A 768 3.78 -18.82 -20.57
N ARG A 769 4.34 -18.29 -19.49
CA ARG A 769 3.88 -18.51 -18.12
C ARG A 769 3.09 -17.30 -17.65
N VAL A 770 1.99 -17.54 -16.96
CA VAL A 770 1.26 -16.53 -16.19
C VAL A 770 1.37 -16.85 -14.70
N VAL A 771 1.48 -15.80 -13.88
CA VAL A 771 1.45 -15.86 -12.42
C VAL A 771 0.47 -14.84 -11.88
N TRP A 772 -0.23 -15.15 -10.78
CA TRP A 772 -1.16 -14.25 -10.10
C TRP A 772 -1.20 -14.60 -8.61
N PHE A 773 -1.76 -13.75 -7.76
CA PHE A 773 -2.01 -14.11 -6.36
C PHE A 773 -3.48 -14.48 -6.13
N ASP A 774 -3.69 -15.46 -5.24
CA ASP A 774 -4.94 -16.22 -5.14
C ASP A 774 -5.32 -16.53 -3.69
N SER A 775 -6.61 -16.42 -3.36
CA SER A 775 -7.14 -16.54 -2.00
C SER A 775 -7.68 -17.94 -1.63
N ARG A 776 -7.48 -18.94 -2.50
CA ARG A 776 -8.00 -20.32 -2.32
C ARG A 776 -7.37 -21.10 -1.17
N SER A 777 -6.27 -20.62 -0.60
CA SER A 777 -5.59 -21.30 0.51
C SER A 777 -6.53 -21.50 1.70
N ALA A 778 -6.45 -22.67 2.35
CA ALA A 778 -7.32 -23.02 3.48
C ALA A 778 -7.11 -22.10 4.70
N ASP A 779 -5.92 -21.50 4.80
CA ASP A 779 -5.54 -20.55 5.85
C ASP A 779 -5.79 -19.08 5.48
N TRP A 780 -6.57 -18.87 4.41
CA TRP A 780 -7.05 -17.59 3.88
C TRP A 780 -5.98 -16.69 3.26
N ARG A 781 -4.69 -16.97 3.45
CA ARG A 781 -3.58 -16.14 2.97
C ARG A 781 -3.52 -16.15 1.45
N TRP A 782 -3.14 -15.01 0.88
CA TRP A 782 -2.80 -14.90 -0.54
C TRP A 782 -1.58 -15.75 -0.86
N ARG A 783 -1.69 -16.58 -1.91
CA ARG A 783 -0.60 -17.43 -2.40
C ARG A 783 -0.38 -17.18 -3.89
N VAL A 784 0.82 -17.49 -4.38
CA VAL A 784 1.09 -17.40 -5.82
C VAL A 784 0.48 -18.61 -6.53
N MET A 785 -0.18 -18.35 -7.64
CA MET A 785 -0.70 -19.34 -8.57
C MET A 785 0.02 -19.17 -9.91
N THR A 786 0.28 -20.26 -10.63
CA THR A 786 0.98 -20.21 -11.93
C THR A 786 0.38 -21.18 -12.93
N ALA A 787 0.29 -20.81 -14.20
CA ALA A 787 -0.11 -21.67 -15.31
C ALA A 787 0.76 -21.43 -16.54
N VAL A 788 0.85 -22.40 -17.45
CA VAL A 788 1.69 -22.30 -18.66
C VAL A 788 0.88 -22.56 -19.93
N TYR A 789 1.05 -21.70 -20.92
CA TYR A 789 0.54 -21.83 -22.27
C TYR A 789 1.60 -22.45 -23.21
N LYS A 790 1.27 -23.59 -23.82
CA LYS A 790 2.10 -24.25 -24.85
C LYS A 790 1.26 -24.63 -26.07
N LYS A 791 1.69 -24.21 -27.27
CA LYS A 791 1.04 -24.63 -28.52
C LYS A 791 1.46 -26.06 -28.90
N PRO A 792 0.54 -26.95 -29.32
CA PRO A 792 -0.90 -26.76 -29.49
C PRO A 792 -1.74 -27.13 -28.24
N ALA A 793 -1.12 -27.49 -27.13
CA ALA A 793 -1.79 -28.00 -25.92
C ALA A 793 -2.72 -26.98 -25.22
N GLY A 794 -2.45 -25.68 -25.37
CA GLY A 794 -3.16 -24.62 -24.66
C GLY A 794 -2.59 -24.36 -23.26
N TRP A 795 -3.43 -23.82 -22.39
CA TRP A 795 -3.11 -23.60 -20.97
C TRP A 795 -3.18 -24.91 -20.18
N ASP A 796 -2.24 -25.12 -19.25
CA ASP A 796 -2.38 -26.14 -18.23
C ASP A 796 -3.40 -25.76 -17.14
N THR A 797 -3.63 -26.66 -16.17
CA THR A 797 -4.62 -26.45 -15.10
C THR A 797 -4.19 -25.45 -14.02
N GLY A 798 -2.94 -24.97 -14.08
CA GLY A 798 -2.31 -24.18 -13.05
C GLY A 798 -1.90 -24.96 -11.78
N THR A 799 -0.99 -24.37 -11.01
CA THR A 799 -0.47 -24.89 -9.73
C THR A 799 -0.42 -23.79 -8.66
N LEU A 800 -0.92 -24.10 -7.45
CA LEU A 800 -0.83 -23.22 -6.28
C LEU A 800 0.49 -23.43 -5.54
N LEU A 801 1.24 -22.36 -5.36
CA LEU A 801 2.53 -22.36 -4.66
C LEU A 801 2.30 -22.04 -3.18
N LYS A 802 2.34 -23.07 -2.33
CA LYS A 802 2.06 -22.99 -0.88
C LYS A 802 3.27 -22.54 -0.03
N GLY A 803 4.09 -21.64 -0.56
CA GLY A 803 5.23 -21.06 0.18
C GLY A 803 4.75 -20.18 1.33
N SER A 804 5.48 -20.12 2.45
CA SER A 804 5.05 -19.38 3.66
C SER A 804 4.81 -17.88 3.44
N GLY A 805 4.05 -17.26 4.35
CA GLY A 805 3.67 -15.84 4.31
C GLY A 805 2.49 -15.52 3.39
N ILE A 806 2.02 -14.28 3.46
CA ILE A 806 1.11 -13.71 2.46
C ILE A 806 1.98 -13.39 1.24
N ASN A 807 1.72 -14.02 0.09
CA ASN A 807 2.53 -13.87 -1.12
C ASN A 807 1.75 -13.14 -2.21
N THR A 808 2.23 -11.97 -2.61
CA THR A 808 1.57 -11.04 -3.53
C THR A 808 2.56 -10.45 -4.53
N TRP A 809 2.03 -9.69 -5.50
CA TRP A 809 2.81 -9.04 -6.56
C TRP A 809 3.77 -9.98 -7.31
N PRO A 810 3.30 -11.16 -7.78
CA PRO A 810 4.17 -12.09 -8.48
C PRO A 810 4.49 -11.59 -9.89
N VAL A 811 5.72 -11.79 -10.33
CA VAL A 811 6.20 -11.58 -11.70
C VAL A 811 7.03 -12.80 -12.13
N THR A 812 7.19 -13.03 -13.43
CA THR A 812 7.90 -14.22 -13.92
C THR A 812 8.75 -13.95 -15.17
N SER A 813 9.93 -14.56 -15.24
CA SER A 813 10.78 -14.55 -16.45
C SER A 813 11.80 -15.69 -16.41
N GLY A 814 11.95 -16.42 -17.52
CA GLY A 814 12.94 -17.49 -17.68
C GLY A 814 12.73 -18.70 -16.74
N GLY A 815 11.48 -18.99 -16.36
CA GLY A 815 11.15 -20.02 -15.37
C GLY A 815 11.47 -19.65 -13.92
N ILE A 816 11.67 -18.36 -13.63
CA ILE A 816 11.85 -17.82 -12.29
C ILE A 816 10.68 -16.92 -11.96
N ILE A 817 10.14 -17.06 -10.75
CA ILE A 817 9.06 -16.24 -10.21
C ILE A 817 9.65 -15.36 -9.09
N ALA A 818 9.44 -14.05 -9.14
CA ALA A 818 9.64 -13.17 -7.98
C ALA A 818 8.29 -12.79 -7.38
N PHE A 819 8.23 -12.58 -6.07
CA PHE A 819 7.02 -12.13 -5.38
C PHE A 819 7.37 -11.46 -4.05
N ALA A 820 6.49 -10.60 -3.56
CA ALA A 820 6.58 -10.03 -2.22
C ALA A 820 5.96 -11.00 -1.20
N SER A 821 6.51 -11.08 0.00
CA SER A 821 6.10 -12.03 1.03
C SER A 821 6.27 -11.51 2.45
N THR A 822 5.31 -11.81 3.32
CA THR A 822 5.39 -11.56 4.78
C THR A 822 5.99 -12.74 5.55
N ARG A 823 6.63 -13.72 4.89
CA ARG A 823 7.04 -15.00 5.52
C ARG A 823 7.94 -14.89 6.75
N ASN A 824 8.70 -13.80 6.86
CA ASN A 824 9.60 -13.55 7.98
C ASN A 824 9.01 -12.57 9.01
N ALA A 825 7.75 -12.17 8.84
CA ALA A 825 7.00 -11.45 9.86
C ALA A 825 6.81 -12.33 11.08
N THR A 826 6.92 -11.73 12.25
CA THR A 826 6.88 -12.39 13.55
C THR A 826 5.50 -12.34 14.20
N ARG A 827 4.62 -11.44 13.74
CA ARG A 827 3.28 -11.21 14.27
C ARG A 827 2.35 -10.63 13.20
N LEU A 828 1.03 -10.75 13.41
CA LEU A 828 0.00 -10.29 12.46
C LEU A 828 -0.34 -8.79 12.59
N GLN A 829 0.06 -8.15 13.68
CA GLN A 829 -0.17 -6.73 13.95
C GLN A 829 1.15 -6.03 14.24
N ARG A 830 1.31 -4.78 13.81
CA ARG A 830 2.49 -3.95 14.10
C ARG A 830 3.84 -4.55 13.65
N ASP A 831 3.83 -5.48 12.71
CA ASP A 831 5.02 -5.95 12.00
C ASP A 831 4.84 -5.61 10.53
N GLN A 832 5.72 -4.76 10.00
CA GLN A 832 5.64 -4.28 8.63
C GLN A 832 6.46 -5.12 7.67
N THR A 833 7.02 -6.26 8.13
CA THR A 833 7.89 -7.11 7.31
C THR A 833 7.19 -7.53 6.03
N GLN A 834 7.69 -6.99 4.92
CA GLN A 834 7.42 -7.47 3.58
C GLN A 834 8.73 -7.50 2.81
N GLN A 835 9.09 -8.66 2.29
CA GLN A 835 10.36 -8.91 1.63
C GLN A 835 10.13 -9.52 0.25
N VAL A 836 11.05 -9.31 -0.68
CA VAL A 836 10.97 -9.91 -2.02
C VAL A 836 11.75 -11.22 -2.06
N PHE A 837 11.17 -12.24 -2.68
CA PHE A 837 11.76 -13.57 -2.84
C PHE A 837 11.75 -14.04 -4.29
N LEU A 838 12.69 -14.93 -4.64
CA LEU A 838 12.74 -15.66 -5.90
C LEU A 838 12.46 -17.14 -5.68
N LEU A 839 11.68 -17.74 -6.58
CA LEU A 839 11.43 -19.17 -6.63
C LEU A 839 11.61 -19.68 -8.06
N SER A 840 12.34 -20.77 -8.22
CA SER A 840 12.41 -21.48 -9.50
C SER A 840 11.09 -22.22 -9.74
N ALA A 841 10.39 -21.88 -10.82
CA ALA A 841 9.22 -22.62 -11.24
C ALA A 841 9.64 -24.04 -11.70
N LYS A 842 8.89 -25.05 -11.27
CA LYS A 842 9.10 -26.45 -11.67
C LYS A 842 8.34 -26.79 -12.94
#